data_AF-A0A7K0HR20-F1
#
_entry.id   AF-A0A7K0HR20-F1
#
_cell.length_a   1.000
_cell.length_b   1.000
_cell.length_c   1.000
_cell.angle_alpha   90.00
_cell.angle_beta   90.00
_cell.angle_gamma   90.00
#
_symmetry.space_group_name_H-M   'P 1'
#
loop_
_entity.id
_entity.type
_entity.pdbx_description
1 polymer ?
#
loop_
_entity_poly.entity_id
_entity_poly.type
_entity_poly.pdbx_seq_one_letter_code
_entity_poly.pdbx_strand_id
1 'polypeptide(L)'
;MKKKKWYVAMATALLLAAGCSDDLDNGKNNTGAEEDGEKVYMTVNVSTVSQGTLTKADPTPSNPNSGGAGWGEDGNGSLGELSGSKEGMVYDVNIFLMPTDEESLGDGNQLELLNTDNGSSIQIAGQGYYSNLEGIDASLGGTEPGHGDGKVTMKVTMKNPLTQDKSNYQVFAVINAGGRLTGISTLADLRDRVAANDRALWTPASNMAEYHHFVMSTHKMISGAIPSNGSSIVELSAANMDETNPAQTTVFVERLAARIDLAYSSNLDLTNIPGTSPVKNKGTFTLKRYKVVNQWKGESYLFKQVSPTVQYNYGANAVLPADGTNDPVRYLGDEKWIWRNNDTGAGSYNYVLDPKIREKKLPEGESSSWDQFKDSYVNYFNPSNSTDLNNLDKMVSMPTSGLSYTQEVSGDSRTYYPVVYTKENTLDLNSQVHGYTTGVIFESEFTPSNDFKVSSYENGEIKSVNLPNGDKTFLSAAHYNSNGSVSRLVYKDVKSVAARAFNLENDKKNLLKGFMDGWDDITADVNAVKKAVQDMSSQNGLESAFKEYLDGILTGKATLDEDLKQKLTYAAFRRQASHLPSNITPVSQFSSEQIGNLYQYYNVSLYKSGRSYHKFWIRHNDNGNDGLMGVMEFCIVRNNVYQLYVKGIRGLGDPLPYTPGKDDPGTPDESDDVTIDVTIYVKDWVKRTNKDIIL
;
A
#
# COMPACT_ATOMS: atom_id res chain seq x y z
N MET A 1 -0.88 53.79 -18.66
CA MET A 1 -0.49 52.66 -17.79
C MET A 1 -0.86 51.35 -18.51
N LYS A 2 0.14 50.56 -18.91
CA LYS A 2 0.00 49.27 -19.61
C LYS A 2 0.77 48.21 -18.80
N LYS A 3 0.19 47.02 -18.58
CA LYS A 3 0.89 45.75 -18.26
C LYS A 3 0.06 44.63 -18.91
N LYS A 4 0.31 44.21 -20.16
CA LYS A 4 1.34 43.28 -20.71
C LYS A 4 1.36 41.90 -20.04
N LYS A 5 0.74 40.93 -20.73
CA LYS A 5 1.00 39.48 -20.71
C LYS A 5 2.35 39.23 -21.39
N TRP A 6 3.23 38.42 -20.78
CA TRP A 6 4.47 37.97 -21.41
C TRP A 6 4.43 36.44 -21.55
N TYR A 7 4.50 36.00 -22.79
CA TYR A 7 4.91 34.67 -23.21
C TYR A 7 6.43 34.58 -23.06
N VAL A 8 6.97 33.51 -22.48
CA VAL A 8 8.41 33.23 -22.48
C VAL A 8 8.71 32.35 -23.68
N ALA A 9 9.58 32.87 -24.55
CA ALA A 9 10.12 32.22 -25.73
C ALA A 9 11.29 31.31 -25.33
N MET A 10 11.30 30.09 -25.88
CA MET A 10 12.49 29.24 -25.98
C MET A 10 13.52 29.91 -26.88
N ALA A 11 14.73 30.13 -26.37
CA ALA A 11 15.87 30.56 -27.17
C ALA A 11 16.82 29.37 -27.35
N THR A 12 16.82 28.84 -28.57
CA THR A 12 17.77 27.89 -29.13
C THR A 12 19.14 28.57 -29.27
N ALA A 13 20.18 28.03 -28.65
CA ALA A 13 21.56 28.42 -28.93
C ALA A 13 22.30 27.21 -29.53
N LEU A 14 22.38 27.20 -30.86
CA LEU A 14 23.38 26.41 -31.59
C LEU A 14 24.76 27.00 -31.33
N LEU A 15 25.71 26.17 -30.92
CA LEU A 15 27.13 26.41 -31.12
C LEU A 15 27.70 25.24 -31.94
N LEU A 16 27.88 25.51 -33.23
CA LEU A 16 28.70 24.73 -34.15
C LEU A 16 30.16 25.09 -33.90
N ALA A 17 30.96 24.11 -33.50
CA ALA A 17 32.39 24.09 -33.78
C ALA A 17 32.70 22.79 -34.52
N ALA A 18 32.83 22.92 -35.85
CA ALA A 18 33.30 21.87 -36.72
C ALA A 18 34.83 21.73 -36.57
N GLY A 19 35.28 20.55 -36.18
CA GLY A 19 36.65 20.09 -36.31
C GLY A 19 36.61 18.61 -36.68
N CYS A 20 36.66 18.31 -37.96
CA CYS A 20 36.69 16.95 -38.48
C CYS A 20 38.03 16.28 -38.18
N SER A 21 38.00 15.09 -37.57
CA SER A 21 38.56 13.89 -38.19
C SER A 21 37.97 12.66 -37.50
N ASP A 22 37.48 11.73 -38.32
CA ASP A 22 36.90 10.44 -37.96
C ASP A 22 37.78 9.61 -37.02
N ASP A 23 37.15 9.01 -36.00
CA ASP A 23 37.08 7.55 -35.91
C ASP A 23 35.84 7.14 -35.10
N LEU A 24 35.04 6.28 -35.74
CA LEU A 24 33.86 5.59 -35.24
C LEU A 24 34.29 4.46 -34.29
N ASP A 25 33.73 4.39 -33.08
CA ASP A 25 32.68 3.43 -32.71
C ASP A 25 32.45 3.45 -31.18
N ASN A 26 31.20 3.26 -30.77
CA ASN A 26 30.62 3.06 -29.43
C ASN A 26 31.25 3.69 -28.16
N GLY A 27 30.50 4.62 -27.55
CA GLY A 27 30.56 4.92 -26.11
C GLY A 27 31.19 6.27 -25.76
N LYS A 28 30.45 7.38 -25.91
CA LYS A 28 30.87 8.69 -25.38
C LYS A 28 29.78 9.34 -24.56
N ASN A 29 29.95 9.32 -23.23
CA ASN A 29 29.72 10.44 -22.30
C ASN A 29 30.16 10.05 -20.88
N ASN A 30 31.47 10.15 -20.61
CA ASN A 30 32.01 10.10 -19.26
C ASN A 30 32.34 11.53 -18.79
N THR A 31 31.31 12.35 -18.56
CA THR A 31 31.46 13.74 -18.11
C THR A 31 31.21 13.84 -16.61
N GLY A 32 32.16 13.33 -15.82
CA GLY A 32 32.33 13.73 -14.42
C GLY A 32 33.57 14.62 -14.32
N ALA A 33 33.57 15.60 -13.40
CA ALA A 33 34.73 16.43 -13.12
C ALA A 33 35.98 15.57 -12.90
N GLU A 34 37.12 15.97 -13.48
CA GLU A 34 38.37 15.23 -13.31
C GLU A 34 38.85 15.34 -11.86
N GLU A 35 38.68 14.27 -11.11
CA GLU A 35 39.35 14.10 -9.82
C GLU A 35 40.82 13.73 -10.02
N ASP A 36 41.64 14.16 -9.06
CA ASP A 36 43.07 13.84 -8.97
C ASP A 36 43.22 12.39 -8.50
N GLY A 37 43.93 11.55 -9.27
CA GLY A 37 44.09 10.12 -9.01
C GLY A 37 44.32 9.28 -10.28
N GLU A 38 44.93 8.11 -10.14
CA GLU A 38 45.13 7.19 -11.27
C GLU A 38 43.81 6.58 -11.73
N LYS A 39 43.63 6.47 -13.06
CA LYS A 39 42.40 5.96 -13.67
C LYS A 39 42.65 4.57 -14.26
N VAL A 40 41.81 3.61 -13.92
CA VAL A 40 41.76 2.29 -14.56
C VAL A 40 40.44 2.07 -15.29
N TYR A 41 40.44 1.15 -16.24
CA TYR A 41 39.26 0.74 -16.99
C TYR A 41 38.69 -0.55 -16.41
N MET A 42 37.38 -0.55 -16.16
CA MET A 42 36.65 -1.71 -15.66
C MET A 42 35.36 -1.90 -16.46
N THR A 43 35.15 -3.13 -16.93
CA THR A 43 33.88 -3.58 -17.51
C THR A 43 33.07 -4.27 -16.44
N VAL A 44 31.90 -3.71 -16.15
CA VAL A 44 30.93 -4.23 -15.20
C VAL A 44 29.77 -4.82 -15.96
N ASN A 45 29.50 -6.10 -15.73
CA ASN A 45 28.21 -6.67 -16.08
C ASN A 45 27.20 -6.32 -14.99
N VAL A 46 26.22 -5.48 -15.31
CA VAL A 46 25.11 -5.16 -14.41
C VAL A 46 24.03 -6.20 -14.62
N SER A 47 23.82 -7.05 -13.61
CA SER A 47 22.84 -8.12 -13.65
C SER A 47 21.60 -7.71 -12.85
N THR A 48 20.49 -7.50 -13.56
CA THR A 48 19.15 -7.17 -13.01
C THR A 48 18.14 -8.22 -13.47
N VAL A 49 16.88 -8.15 -13.04
CA VAL A 49 15.82 -9.13 -13.38
C VAL A 49 15.74 -9.41 -14.88
N SER A 50 15.66 -10.68 -15.27
CA SER A 50 15.44 -11.05 -16.67
C SER A 50 14.02 -10.77 -17.16
N GLN A 51 13.85 -10.36 -18.41
CA GLN A 51 12.53 -10.32 -19.07
C GLN A 51 11.88 -11.70 -19.23
N GLY A 52 10.55 -11.74 -19.05
CA GLY A 52 9.72 -12.90 -19.33
C GLY A 52 9.16 -13.59 -18.08
N THR A 53 8.18 -14.47 -18.27
CA THR A 53 7.66 -15.32 -17.20
C THR A 53 8.69 -16.40 -16.87
N LEU A 54 9.26 -16.33 -15.67
CA LEU A 54 10.09 -17.42 -15.15
C LEU A 54 9.23 -18.69 -15.11
N THR A 55 9.77 -19.78 -15.66
CA THR A 55 9.01 -21.02 -15.86
C THR A 55 8.70 -21.68 -14.51
N LYS A 56 7.62 -22.50 -14.46
CA LYS A 56 7.12 -23.28 -13.29
C LYS A 56 8.16 -24.16 -12.54
N ALA A 57 9.42 -24.14 -12.94
CA ALA A 57 10.49 -25.01 -12.47
C ALA A 57 11.37 -24.41 -11.36
N ASP A 58 11.04 -23.22 -10.85
CA ASP A 58 11.68 -22.73 -9.62
C ASP A 58 11.23 -23.63 -8.46
N PRO A 59 12.12 -24.05 -7.53
CA PRO A 59 11.74 -24.97 -6.47
C PRO A 59 10.59 -24.34 -5.72
N THR A 60 9.55 -25.14 -5.52
CA THR A 60 8.38 -24.77 -4.75
C THR A 60 8.88 -24.14 -3.44
N PRO A 61 8.34 -22.99 -2.98
CA PRO A 61 8.69 -22.45 -1.67
C PRO A 61 8.68 -23.59 -0.66
N SER A 62 9.58 -23.55 0.33
CA SER A 62 9.66 -24.63 1.33
C SER A 62 8.30 -24.94 2.00
N ASN A 63 7.36 -23.98 1.94
CA ASN A 63 5.97 -24.15 2.35
C ASN A 63 4.99 -23.35 1.43
N PRO A 64 4.55 -23.87 0.28
CA PRO A 64 3.70 -23.11 -0.64
C PRO A 64 2.25 -23.08 -0.14
N ASN A 65 1.71 -21.91 0.20
CA ASN A 65 0.27 -21.79 0.45
C ASN A 65 -0.50 -21.75 -0.88
N SER A 66 -1.24 -22.81 -1.17
CA SER A 66 -2.16 -22.89 -2.32
C SER A 66 -3.33 -21.89 -2.26
N GLY A 67 -3.53 -21.21 -1.13
CA GLY A 67 -4.57 -20.22 -0.87
C GLY A 67 -4.16 -18.75 -1.11
N GLY A 68 -2.89 -18.46 -1.43
CA GLY A 68 -2.43 -17.10 -1.72
C GLY A 68 -2.36 -16.18 -0.50
N ALA A 69 -1.49 -16.56 0.44
CA ALA A 69 -1.02 -15.66 1.49
C ALA A 69 0.51 -15.56 1.39
N GLY A 70 1.05 -14.35 1.59
CA GLY A 70 2.50 -14.08 1.48
C GLY A 70 3.29 -14.81 2.57
N TRP A 71 4.52 -15.22 2.26
CA TRP A 71 5.42 -15.96 3.17
C TRP A 71 6.74 -15.21 3.43
N GLY A 72 6.72 -13.87 3.39
CA GLY A 72 7.94 -13.09 3.50
C GLY A 72 8.82 -13.18 2.24
N GLU A 73 10.15 -13.17 2.40
CA GLU A 73 11.14 -13.08 1.32
C GLU A 73 11.07 -14.19 0.27
N ASP A 74 10.70 -15.44 0.61
CA ASP A 74 10.58 -16.51 -0.41
C ASP A 74 9.27 -16.42 -1.23
N GLY A 75 8.31 -15.61 -0.75
CA GLY A 75 7.05 -15.31 -1.40
C GLY A 75 6.27 -16.54 -1.91
N ASN A 76 5.45 -16.32 -2.94
CA ASN A 76 4.81 -17.36 -3.74
C ASN A 76 5.61 -17.58 -5.05
N GLY A 77 6.95 -17.51 -5.00
CA GLY A 77 7.85 -17.55 -6.16
C GLY A 77 8.12 -16.18 -6.77
N SER A 78 8.82 -16.12 -7.90
CA SER A 78 9.28 -14.88 -8.53
C SER A 78 8.46 -14.44 -9.77
N LEU A 79 8.56 -13.17 -10.13
CA LEU A 79 8.04 -12.59 -11.38
C LEU A 79 9.18 -11.89 -12.14
N GLY A 80 9.37 -12.26 -13.40
CA GLY A 80 10.33 -11.58 -14.27
C GLY A 80 9.85 -10.21 -14.72
N GLU A 81 10.70 -9.51 -15.46
CA GLU A 81 10.43 -8.15 -15.90
C GLU A 81 9.29 -8.09 -16.92
N LEU A 82 8.45 -7.06 -16.79
CA LEU A 82 7.30 -6.89 -17.66
C LEU A 82 7.74 -6.42 -19.05
N SER A 83 7.38 -7.20 -20.06
CA SER A 83 7.59 -6.83 -21.47
C SER A 83 6.99 -5.45 -21.77
N GLY A 84 7.80 -4.56 -22.34
CA GLY A 84 7.38 -3.19 -22.68
C GLY A 84 7.41 -2.20 -21.51
N SER A 85 7.87 -2.62 -20.32
CA SER A 85 8.27 -1.72 -19.24
C SER A 85 9.72 -1.28 -19.40
N LYS A 86 10.17 -0.33 -18.57
CA LYS A 86 11.57 0.14 -18.49
C LYS A 86 12.17 -0.11 -17.11
N GLU A 87 11.71 -1.16 -16.44
CA GLU A 87 12.03 -1.43 -15.04
C GLU A 87 13.52 -1.77 -14.86
N GLY A 88 14.15 -2.44 -15.82
CA GLY A 88 15.54 -2.94 -15.81
C GLY A 88 16.50 -2.14 -16.67
N MET A 89 16.05 -0.97 -17.16
CA MET A 89 16.91 -0.04 -17.88
C MET A 89 17.97 0.58 -16.96
N VAL A 90 19.22 0.56 -17.40
CA VAL A 90 20.40 1.09 -16.71
C VAL A 90 20.86 2.38 -17.40
N TYR A 91 20.71 3.51 -16.74
CA TYR A 91 21.06 4.85 -17.24
C TYR A 91 22.32 5.40 -16.58
N ASP A 92 22.54 5.11 -15.30
CA ASP A 92 23.78 5.46 -14.62
C ASP A 92 24.22 4.36 -13.66
N VAL A 93 25.54 4.26 -13.45
CA VAL A 93 26.17 3.25 -12.60
C VAL A 93 27.20 3.93 -11.73
N ASN A 94 27.05 3.78 -10.41
CA ASN A 94 28.06 4.11 -9.42
C ASN A 94 28.67 2.81 -8.90
N ILE A 95 29.99 2.72 -8.87
CA ILE A 95 30.73 1.59 -8.28
C ILE A 95 31.70 2.07 -7.21
N PHE A 96 31.88 1.22 -6.19
CA PHE A 96 32.78 1.46 -5.08
C PHE A 96 33.64 0.22 -4.86
N LEU A 97 34.96 0.40 -4.89
CA LEU A 97 35.94 -0.66 -4.70
C LEU A 97 36.41 -0.71 -3.25
N MET A 98 36.13 -1.82 -2.56
CA MET A 98 36.60 -2.07 -1.21
C MET A 98 37.82 -2.98 -1.26
N PRO A 99 38.95 -2.61 -0.65
CA PRO A 99 40.12 -3.48 -0.60
C PRO A 99 39.79 -4.77 0.15
N THR A 100 40.26 -5.91 -0.35
CA THR A 100 40.06 -7.22 0.26
C THR A 100 41.26 -8.13 -0.01
N ASP A 101 41.56 -9.03 0.92
CA ASP A 101 42.58 -10.08 0.73
C ASP A 101 41.98 -11.35 0.09
N GLU A 102 40.65 -11.44 0.03
CA GLU A 102 39.95 -12.53 -0.65
C GLU A 102 40.28 -12.58 -2.15
N GLU A 103 40.60 -13.77 -2.67
CA GLU A 103 40.81 -14.00 -4.10
C GLU A 103 39.52 -14.41 -4.83
N SER A 104 38.50 -14.84 -4.07
CA SER A 104 37.20 -15.26 -4.58
C SER A 104 36.11 -15.14 -3.52
N LEU A 105 34.85 -15.05 -3.95
CA LEU A 105 33.70 -15.03 -3.06
C LEU A 105 32.91 -16.33 -3.17
N GLY A 106 32.39 -16.80 -2.04
CA GLY A 106 31.45 -17.91 -1.91
C GLY A 106 30.50 -17.66 -0.74
N ASP A 107 29.59 -18.60 -0.49
CA ASP A 107 28.52 -18.45 0.52
C ASP A 107 29.05 -18.00 1.89
N GLY A 108 30.19 -18.54 2.34
CA GLY A 108 30.75 -18.25 3.67
C GLY A 108 31.37 -16.87 3.86
N ASN A 109 31.96 -16.26 2.83
CA ASN A 109 32.76 -15.02 2.98
C ASN A 109 32.15 -13.80 2.27
N GLN A 110 31.14 -13.99 1.43
CA GLN A 110 30.67 -12.95 0.50
C GLN A 110 30.12 -11.68 1.16
N LEU A 111 29.63 -11.75 2.40
CA LEU A 111 29.04 -10.62 3.12
C LEU A 111 29.87 -10.19 4.35
N GLU A 112 30.97 -10.87 4.68
CA GLU A 112 31.78 -10.59 5.87
C GLU A 112 32.31 -9.15 5.88
N LEU A 113 32.86 -8.69 4.75
CA LEU A 113 33.39 -7.34 4.62
C LEU A 113 32.28 -6.30 4.83
N LEU A 114 31.13 -6.46 4.16
CA LEU A 114 30.01 -5.53 4.26
C LEU A 114 29.45 -5.45 5.69
N ASN A 115 29.53 -6.54 6.46
CA ASN A 115 29.01 -6.66 7.82
C ASN A 115 30.06 -6.47 8.93
N THR A 116 31.29 -6.06 8.60
CA THR A 116 32.34 -5.83 9.61
C THR A 116 32.03 -4.66 10.55
N ASP A 117 32.40 -4.76 11.83
CA ASP A 117 32.28 -3.66 12.79
C ASP A 117 33.25 -2.50 12.51
N ASN A 118 34.30 -2.73 11.72
CA ASN A 118 35.35 -1.74 11.41
C ASN A 118 35.04 -0.86 10.19
N GLY A 119 33.78 -0.81 9.73
CA GLY A 119 33.40 -0.15 8.47
C GLY A 119 33.84 1.31 8.36
N SER A 120 33.91 2.06 9.47
CA SER A 120 34.39 3.46 9.48
C SER A 120 35.90 3.60 9.27
N SER A 121 36.67 2.53 9.48
CA SER A 121 38.13 2.52 9.28
C SER A 121 38.53 2.07 7.88
N ILE A 122 37.63 1.39 7.16
CA ILE A 122 37.89 0.86 5.81
C ILE A 122 37.59 1.96 4.79
N GLN A 123 38.64 2.43 4.13
CA GLN A 123 38.54 3.49 3.11
C GLN A 123 38.13 2.91 1.75
N ILE A 124 37.30 3.65 1.01
CA ILE A 124 37.04 3.36 -0.41
C ILE A 124 38.38 3.45 -1.17
N ALA A 125 38.76 2.37 -1.86
CA ALA A 125 40.02 2.32 -2.62
C ALA A 125 39.88 2.92 -4.02
N GLY A 126 38.69 2.88 -4.60
CA GLY A 126 38.39 3.51 -5.87
C GLY A 126 36.89 3.71 -6.09
N GLN A 127 36.55 4.69 -6.92
CA GLN A 127 35.17 5.00 -7.29
C GLN A 127 35.06 5.16 -8.80
N GLY A 128 34.04 4.53 -9.38
CA GLY A 128 33.70 4.67 -10.79
C GLY A 128 32.31 5.24 -10.96
N TYR A 129 32.12 5.98 -12.05
CA TYR A 129 30.84 6.49 -12.47
C TYR A 129 30.69 6.34 -13.98
N TYR A 130 29.51 5.90 -14.40
CA TYR A 130 29.10 5.83 -15.78
C TYR A 130 27.70 6.41 -15.93
N SER A 131 27.44 7.05 -17.07
CA SER A 131 26.10 7.49 -17.45
C SER A 131 25.88 7.38 -18.94
N ASN A 132 24.68 6.97 -19.32
CA ASN A 132 24.17 6.93 -20.68
C ASN A 132 22.73 7.43 -20.72
N LEU A 133 22.47 8.45 -21.54
CA LEU A 133 21.15 9.06 -21.67
C LEU A 133 20.11 8.10 -22.27
N GLU A 134 20.52 7.21 -23.17
CA GLU A 134 19.61 6.26 -23.82
C GLU A 134 19.25 5.09 -22.90
N GLY A 135 20.15 4.79 -21.95
CA GLY A 135 20.09 3.63 -21.09
C GLY A 135 20.42 2.33 -21.83
N ILE A 136 20.78 1.31 -21.08
CA ILE A 136 21.02 -0.05 -21.55
C ILE A 136 19.96 -0.94 -20.94
N ASP A 137 19.29 -1.76 -21.75
CA ASP A 137 18.36 -2.75 -21.24
C ASP A 137 19.13 -3.94 -20.67
N ALA A 138 19.35 -3.93 -19.35
CA ALA A 138 20.07 -4.99 -18.64
C ALA A 138 19.15 -6.16 -18.24
N SER A 139 17.87 -6.13 -18.63
CA SER A 139 16.92 -7.23 -18.39
C SER A 139 16.93 -8.28 -19.50
N LEU A 140 17.57 -7.97 -20.63
CA LEU A 140 17.68 -8.85 -21.79
C LEU A 140 18.99 -9.64 -21.76
N GLY A 141 18.93 -10.88 -22.24
CA GLY A 141 20.09 -11.74 -22.49
C GLY A 141 21.00 -11.90 -21.28
N GLY A 142 20.80 -12.95 -20.48
CA GLY A 142 21.62 -13.21 -19.30
C GLY A 142 22.12 -14.63 -19.24
N THR A 143 23.23 -14.84 -18.54
CA THR A 143 23.72 -16.20 -18.20
C THR A 143 23.36 -16.63 -16.77
N GLU A 144 22.90 -15.68 -15.93
CA GLU A 144 22.52 -15.91 -14.53
C GLU A 144 21.02 -16.24 -14.43
N PRO A 145 20.61 -17.30 -13.71
CA PRO A 145 19.20 -17.61 -13.50
C PRO A 145 18.41 -16.43 -12.94
N GLY A 146 17.32 -16.06 -13.64
CA GLY A 146 16.44 -14.97 -13.23
C GLY A 146 16.97 -13.56 -13.51
N HIS A 147 18.11 -13.42 -14.17
CA HIS A 147 18.74 -12.13 -14.46
C HIS A 147 19.11 -11.94 -15.94
N GLY A 148 19.09 -10.70 -16.43
CA GLY A 148 19.68 -10.28 -17.72
C GLY A 148 21.11 -9.73 -17.53
N ASP A 149 21.78 -9.38 -18.64
CA ASP A 149 23.15 -8.85 -18.64
C ASP A 149 23.22 -7.48 -19.36
N GLY A 150 23.60 -6.43 -18.62
CA GLY A 150 23.93 -5.12 -19.17
C GLY A 150 25.40 -4.78 -18.98
N LYS A 151 26.21 -4.84 -20.05
CA LYS A 151 27.66 -4.56 -19.95
C LYS A 151 27.96 -3.07 -20.07
N VAL A 152 28.73 -2.55 -19.12
CA VAL A 152 29.19 -1.17 -19.06
C VAL A 152 30.69 -1.13 -18.84
N THR A 153 31.45 -0.49 -19.72
CA THR A 153 32.86 -0.17 -19.49
C THR A 153 33.00 1.26 -19.00
N MET A 154 33.69 1.46 -17.88
CA MET A 154 33.86 2.76 -17.25
C MET A 154 35.28 2.98 -16.72
N LYS A 155 35.60 4.25 -16.46
CA LYS A 155 36.82 4.63 -15.75
C LYS A 155 36.55 4.62 -14.24
N VAL A 156 37.49 4.08 -13.50
CA VAL A 156 37.51 4.06 -12.04
C VAL A 156 38.70 4.86 -11.56
N THR A 157 38.44 5.87 -10.74
CA THR A 157 39.49 6.67 -10.10
C THR A 157 39.94 5.96 -8.84
N MET A 158 41.22 5.59 -8.78
CA MET A 158 41.85 4.96 -7.63
C MET A 158 42.42 6.02 -6.68
N LYS A 159 42.25 5.79 -5.37
CA LYS A 159 42.77 6.67 -4.32
C LYS A 159 44.29 6.57 -4.19
N ASN A 160 44.81 5.35 -4.35
CA ASN A 160 46.25 5.07 -4.32
C ASN A 160 46.69 4.55 -5.68
N PRO A 161 47.93 4.86 -6.12
CA PRO A 161 48.49 4.30 -7.33
C PRO A 161 48.49 2.78 -7.33
N LEU A 162 48.18 2.16 -8.48
CA LEU A 162 48.30 0.71 -8.65
C LEU A 162 49.73 0.34 -9.03
N THR A 163 50.18 -0.81 -8.54
CA THR A 163 51.48 -1.38 -8.94
C THR A 163 51.30 -2.40 -10.07
N GLN A 164 52.40 -3.02 -10.52
CA GLN A 164 52.28 -4.18 -11.41
C GLN A 164 51.69 -5.40 -10.69
N ASP A 165 51.80 -5.46 -9.37
CA ASP A 165 51.20 -6.53 -8.58
C ASP A 165 49.68 -6.37 -8.56
N LYS A 166 49.00 -7.50 -8.62
CA LYS A 166 47.55 -7.61 -8.61
C LYS A 166 47.02 -7.35 -7.20
N SER A 167 45.88 -6.67 -7.10
CA SER A 167 45.17 -6.45 -5.84
C SER A 167 43.67 -6.68 -6.03
N ASN A 168 43.03 -7.30 -5.05
CA ASN A 168 41.62 -7.65 -5.10
C ASN A 168 40.75 -6.60 -4.43
N TYR A 169 39.57 -6.40 -5.01
CA TYR A 169 38.56 -5.48 -4.51
C TYR A 169 37.17 -6.09 -4.60
N GLN A 170 36.40 -6.04 -3.51
CA GLN A 170 34.95 -6.27 -3.60
C GLN A 170 34.27 -5.05 -4.21
N VAL A 171 33.26 -5.28 -5.03
CA VAL A 171 32.60 -4.24 -5.83
C VAL A 171 31.15 -4.08 -5.39
N PHE A 172 30.84 -2.90 -4.84
CA PHE A 172 29.46 -2.52 -4.53
C PHE A 172 28.95 -1.51 -5.55
N ALA A 173 27.68 -1.62 -5.93
CA ALA A 173 27.08 -0.81 -6.98
C ALA A 173 25.76 -0.16 -6.54
N VAL A 174 25.54 1.04 -7.06
CA VAL A 174 24.25 1.76 -7.02
C VAL A 174 23.95 2.26 -8.42
N ILE A 175 22.81 1.82 -8.97
CA ILE A 175 22.39 2.05 -10.34
C ILE A 175 21.26 3.07 -10.35
N ASN A 176 21.21 3.90 -11.39
CA ASN A 176 20.19 4.92 -11.63
C ASN A 176 20.03 5.91 -10.46
N ALA A 177 21.13 6.26 -9.79
CA ALA A 177 21.12 7.19 -8.67
C ALA A 177 20.83 8.64 -9.11
N GLY A 178 20.74 8.90 -10.42
CA GLY A 178 20.50 10.21 -11.02
C GLY A 178 21.76 11.05 -11.16
N GLY A 179 22.94 10.48 -10.86
CA GLY A 179 24.21 11.17 -10.86
C GLY A 179 25.28 10.45 -10.05
N ARG A 180 26.50 11.00 -10.08
CA ARG A 180 27.62 10.51 -9.27
C ARG A 180 27.34 10.73 -7.78
N LEU A 181 27.45 9.67 -6.99
CA LEU A 181 27.34 9.74 -5.54
C LEU A 181 28.60 10.37 -4.93
N THR A 182 28.41 11.37 -4.08
CA THR A 182 29.50 12.08 -3.38
C THR A 182 29.38 11.90 -1.87
N GLY A 183 30.46 12.22 -1.14
CA GLY A 183 30.51 12.14 0.33
C GLY A 183 30.60 10.72 0.88
N ILE A 184 31.09 9.77 0.08
CA ILE A 184 31.30 8.38 0.46
C ILE A 184 32.81 8.13 0.48
N SER A 185 33.38 8.02 1.69
CA SER A 185 34.83 7.88 1.89
C SER A 185 35.23 6.58 2.58
N THR A 186 34.28 5.97 3.29
CA THR A 186 34.44 4.72 4.02
C THR A 186 33.37 3.70 3.64
N LEU A 187 33.56 2.44 4.03
CA LEU A 187 32.53 1.41 3.92
C LEU A 187 31.27 1.78 4.71
N ALA A 188 31.42 2.37 5.91
CA ALA A 188 30.29 2.84 6.71
C ALA A 188 29.47 3.91 5.96
N ASP A 189 30.13 4.91 5.37
CA ASP A 189 29.45 5.96 4.58
C ASP A 189 28.61 5.37 3.43
N LEU A 190 29.05 4.25 2.86
CA LEU A 190 28.37 3.56 1.77
C LEU A 190 27.18 2.73 2.25
N ARG A 191 27.39 1.83 3.21
CA ARG A 191 26.38 0.84 3.62
C ARG A 191 25.23 1.46 4.43
N ASP A 192 25.50 2.57 5.12
CA ASP A 192 24.50 3.32 5.92
C ASP A 192 23.80 4.41 5.10
N ARG A 193 24.16 4.56 3.82
CA ARG A 193 23.64 5.61 2.96
C ARG A 193 22.12 5.43 2.78
N VAL A 194 21.39 6.51 3.02
CA VAL A 194 19.96 6.62 2.68
C VAL A 194 19.77 7.31 1.33
N ALA A 195 18.80 6.85 0.55
CA ALA A 195 18.15 7.67 -0.45
C ALA A 195 17.28 8.70 0.27
N ALA A 196 17.80 9.93 0.36
CA ALA A 196 17.15 11.04 1.03
C ALA A 196 15.76 11.34 0.42
N ASN A 197 14.93 12.06 1.20
CA ASN A 197 13.54 12.37 0.83
C ASN A 197 13.37 13.10 -0.52
N ASP A 198 14.40 13.82 -0.98
CA ASP A 198 14.42 14.56 -2.24
C ASP A 198 14.87 13.71 -3.44
N ARG A 199 15.45 12.53 -3.20
CA ARG A 199 15.86 11.61 -4.25
C ARG A 199 14.71 10.68 -4.61
N ALA A 200 14.22 10.83 -5.83
CA ALA A 200 13.24 9.90 -6.39
C ALA A 200 13.90 8.52 -6.59
N LEU A 201 13.25 7.44 -6.15
CA LEU A 201 13.72 6.07 -6.39
C LEU A 201 13.38 5.55 -7.79
N TRP A 202 12.62 6.33 -8.55
CA TRP A 202 12.28 6.14 -9.95
C TRP A 202 11.82 7.48 -10.52
N THR A 203 11.88 7.65 -11.83
CA THR A 203 11.28 8.79 -12.53
C THR A 203 9.84 8.44 -12.90
N PRO A 204 8.83 9.17 -12.37
CA PRO A 204 7.44 8.91 -12.70
C PRO A 204 7.10 9.36 -14.12
N ALA A 205 6.14 8.67 -14.73
CA ALA A 205 5.60 9.00 -16.04
C ALA A 205 4.05 9.02 -16.01
N SER A 206 3.44 9.38 -17.13
CA SER A 206 1.97 9.40 -17.28
C SER A 206 1.37 7.99 -17.35
N ASN A 207 2.17 7.00 -17.74
CA ASN A 207 1.81 5.59 -17.86
C ASN A 207 2.86 4.71 -17.17
N MET A 208 2.44 3.65 -16.47
CA MET A 208 3.30 2.67 -15.80
C MET A 208 4.40 2.08 -16.70
N ALA A 209 4.14 1.88 -18.00
CA ALA A 209 5.13 1.38 -18.95
C ALA A 209 6.33 2.32 -19.18
N GLU A 210 6.14 3.63 -18.93
CA GLU A 210 7.14 4.65 -19.20
C GLU A 210 7.95 5.05 -17.95
N TYR A 211 7.58 4.54 -16.76
CA TYR A 211 8.38 4.72 -15.55
C TYR A 211 9.76 4.12 -15.77
N HIS A 212 10.80 4.84 -15.36
CA HIS A 212 12.18 4.47 -15.66
C HIS A 212 13.13 4.98 -14.58
N HIS A 213 14.44 4.73 -14.73
CA HIS A 213 15.47 5.11 -13.75
C HIS A 213 15.17 4.56 -12.34
N PHE A 214 14.74 3.30 -12.26
CA PHE A 214 14.57 2.65 -10.97
C PHE A 214 15.93 2.52 -10.29
N VAL A 215 16.08 3.11 -9.10
CA VAL A 215 17.28 2.98 -8.30
C VAL A 215 17.41 1.52 -7.90
N MET A 216 18.60 0.97 -8.16
CA MET A 216 18.96 -0.38 -7.77
C MET A 216 20.28 -0.40 -7.00
N SER A 217 20.46 -1.36 -6.12
CA SER A 217 21.70 -1.54 -5.36
C SER A 217 22.12 -3.00 -5.34
N THR A 218 23.40 -3.26 -5.06
CA THR A 218 23.88 -4.63 -4.82
C THR A 218 22.97 -5.35 -3.82
N HIS A 219 22.52 -6.56 -4.16
CA HIS A 219 21.64 -7.39 -3.31
C HIS A 219 22.27 -8.72 -2.91
N LYS A 220 23.24 -9.19 -3.70
CA LYS A 220 24.09 -10.36 -3.48
C LYS A 220 25.44 -10.14 -4.17
N MET A 221 26.45 -10.92 -3.79
CA MET A 221 27.83 -10.74 -4.29
C MET A 221 28.30 -11.89 -5.20
N ILE A 222 27.55 -12.99 -5.26
CA ILE A 222 27.88 -14.16 -6.08
C ILE A 222 26.70 -14.61 -6.94
N SER A 223 27.01 -15.25 -8.06
CA SER A 223 26.05 -15.92 -8.93
C SER A 223 25.47 -17.18 -8.29
N GLY A 224 24.18 -17.43 -8.51
CA GLY A 224 23.50 -18.68 -8.19
C GLY A 224 23.49 -19.70 -9.34
N ALA A 225 24.10 -19.38 -10.50
CA ALA A 225 24.22 -20.28 -11.64
C ALA A 225 25.12 -21.50 -11.32
N ILE A 226 24.84 -22.62 -11.99
CA ILE A 226 25.69 -23.82 -11.94
C ILE A 226 26.12 -24.18 -13.37
N PRO A 227 27.42 -24.04 -13.73
CA PRO A 227 28.51 -23.47 -12.93
C PRO A 227 28.35 -21.95 -12.73
N SER A 228 28.96 -21.40 -11.67
CA SER A 228 28.93 -19.96 -11.38
C SER A 228 29.47 -19.15 -12.55
N ASN A 229 28.76 -18.07 -12.92
CA ASN A 229 29.08 -17.25 -14.08
C ASN A 229 29.61 -15.84 -13.70
N GLY A 230 29.90 -15.59 -12.43
CA GLY A 230 30.46 -14.32 -11.98
C GLY A 230 30.34 -14.07 -10.48
N SER A 231 31.13 -13.13 -9.98
CA SER A 231 31.05 -12.59 -8.63
C SER A 231 31.42 -11.11 -8.63
N SER A 232 31.01 -10.40 -7.58
CA SER A 232 31.26 -8.97 -7.35
C SER A 232 32.62 -8.74 -6.69
N ILE A 233 33.65 -9.38 -7.23
CA ILE A 233 35.06 -9.16 -6.90
C ILE A 233 35.84 -8.89 -8.19
N VAL A 234 36.86 -8.05 -8.11
CA VAL A 234 37.71 -7.69 -9.25
C VAL A 234 39.17 -7.62 -8.82
N GLU A 235 40.04 -8.13 -9.68
CA GLU A 235 41.49 -8.00 -9.55
C GLU A 235 41.98 -6.86 -10.44
N LEU A 236 42.74 -5.91 -9.88
CA LEU A 236 43.27 -4.75 -10.59
C LEU A 236 44.79 -4.66 -10.48
N SER A 237 45.42 -4.14 -11.53
CA SER A 237 46.85 -3.77 -11.59
C SER A 237 47.07 -2.61 -12.57
N ALA A 238 48.29 -2.12 -12.68
CA ALA A 238 48.67 -1.12 -13.69
C ALA A 238 48.33 -1.55 -15.15
N ALA A 239 48.19 -2.86 -15.42
CA ALA A 239 47.79 -3.36 -16.73
C ALA A 239 46.37 -2.94 -17.15
N ASN A 240 45.52 -2.56 -16.18
CA ASN A 240 44.14 -2.12 -16.45
C ASN A 240 44.02 -0.61 -16.69
N MET A 241 45.14 0.12 -16.74
CA MET A 241 45.17 1.53 -17.19
C MET A 241 44.99 1.66 -18.71
N ASP A 242 45.18 0.56 -19.45
CA ASP A 242 44.91 0.46 -20.88
C ASP A 242 43.42 0.13 -21.11
N GLU A 243 42.72 0.95 -21.89
CA GLU A 243 41.29 0.74 -22.18
C GLU A 243 41.00 -0.53 -22.97
N THR A 244 42.00 -1.07 -23.66
CA THR A 244 41.90 -2.33 -24.40
C THR A 244 42.01 -3.55 -23.48
N ASN A 245 42.40 -3.35 -22.22
CA ASN A 245 42.54 -4.39 -21.20
C ASN A 245 41.76 -4.07 -19.91
N PRO A 246 40.44 -3.83 -19.99
CA PRO A 246 39.64 -3.51 -18.81
C PRO A 246 39.51 -4.75 -17.91
N ALA A 247 39.60 -4.53 -16.60
CA ALA A 247 39.25 -5.57 -15.64
C ALA A 247 37.75 -5.87 -15.70
N GLN A 248 37.34 -7.10 -15.39
CA GLN A 248 35.94 -7.54 -15.56
C GLN A 248 35.37 -8.07 -14.25
N THR A 249 34.12 -7.71 -13.98
CA THR A 249 33.37 -8.20 -12.81
C THR A 249 31.88 -8.13 -13.08
N THR A 250 31.07 -8.74 -12.20
CA THR A 250 29.60 -8.71 -12.28
C THR A 250 29.01 -8.17 -10.99
N VAL A 251 28.01 -7.31 -11.09
CA VAL A 251 27.26 -6.81 -9.93
C VAL A 251 25.80 -7.23 -10.05
N PHE A 252 25.26 -7.79 -8.97
CA PHE A 252 23.88 -8.27 -8.92
C PHE A 252 23.04 -7.27 -8.14
N VAL A 253 22.08 -6.65 -8.80
CA VAL A 253 21.36 -5.50 -8.23
C VAL A 253 19.87 -5.76 -8.13
N GLU A 254 19.25 -5.17 -7.11
CA GLU A 254 17.81 -5.22 -6.91
C GLU A 254 17.21 -3.82 -6.81
N ARG A 255 15.91 -3.70 -7.07
CA ARG A 255 15.21 -2.42 -6.99
C ARG A 255 14.95 -2.07 -5.53
N LEU A 256 15.10 -0.78 -5.20
CA LEU A 256 14.65 -0.24 -3.92
C LEU A 256 13.13 -0.03 -3.88
N ALA A 257 12.46 -0.15 -5.02
CA ALA A 257 11.02 -0.06 -5.16
C ALA A 257 10.34 -1.42 -4.96
N ALA A 258 9.11 -1.38 -4.50
CA ALA A 258 8.13 -2.46 -4.61
C ALA A 258 7.03 -2.07 -5.60
N ARG A 259 6.25 -3.03 -6.06
CA ARG A 259 5.15 -2.82 -7.01
C ARG A 259 3.86 -3.47 -6.52
N ILE A 260 2.72 -2.83 -6.76
CA ILE A 260 1.40 -3.43 -6.52
C ILE A 260 0.73 -3.67 -7.88
N ASP A 261 0.30 -4.91 -8.08
CA ASP A 261 -0.35 -5.36 -9.31
C ASP A 261 -1.79 -5.78 -9.01
N LEU A 262 -2.75 -5.27 -9.77
CA LEU A 262 -4.17 -5.50 -9.54
C LEU A 262 -4.78 -6.34 -10.65
N ALA A 263 -5.44 -7.42 -10.27
CA ALA A 263 -6.36 -8.18 -11.09
C ALA A 263 -7.73 -8.27 -10.40
N TYR A 264 -8.77 -8.52 -11.17
CA TYR A 264 -10.12 -8.66 -10.63
C TYR A 264 -10.99 -9.54 -11.51
N SER A 265 -11.94 -10.23 -10.90
CA SER A 265 -12.91 -11.04 -11.63
C SER A 265 -13.90 -10.15 -12.40
N SER A 266 -14.21 -10.53 -13.64
CA SER A 266 -15.30 -9.91 -14.41
C SER A 266 -16.67 -10.17 -13.79
N ASN A 267 -16.82 -11.30 -13.10
CA ASN A 267 -17.99 -11.69 -12.33
C ASN A 267 -17.59 -11.92 -10.88
N LEU A 268 -17.88 -10.95 -10.01
CA LEU A 268 -17.55 -11.05 -8.60
C LEU A 268 -18.32 -12.19 -7.94
N ASP A 269 -17.62 -12.99 -7.15
CA ASP A 269 -18.23 -14.01 -6.30
C ASP A 269 -19.02 -13.36 -5.15
N LEU A 270 -20.32 -13.67 -5.07
CA LEU A 270 -21.26 -13.16 -4.06
C LEU A 270 -21.81 -14.28 -3.15
N THR A 271 -21.28 -15.50 -3.29
CA THR A 271 -21.75 -16.68 -2.52
C THR A 271 -21.55 -16.49 -1.02
N ASN A 272 -20.46 -15.82 -0.64
CA ASN A 272 -20.08 -15.57 0.76
C ASN A 272 -20.77 -14.36 1.41
N ILE A 273 -21.70 -13.68 0.72
CA ILE A 273 -22.53 -12.66 1.38
C ILE A 273 -23.38 -13.36 2.47
N PRO A 274 -23.33 -12.90 3.75
CA PRO A 274 -24.11 -13.51 4.84
C PRO A 274 -25.62 -13.45 4.58
N GLY A 275 -26.36 -14.46 5.03
CA GLY A 275 -27.83 -14.50 4.91
C GLY A 275 -28.55 -13.36 5.64
N THR A 276 -27.92 -12.78 6.67
CA THR A 276 -28.40 -11.62 7.42
C THR A 276 -28.18 -10.29 6.69
N SER A 277 -27.39 -10.29 5.60
CA SER A 277 -27.11 -9.09 4.83
C SER A 277 -28.36 -8.61 4.08
N PRO A 278 -28.70 -7.30 4.12
CA PRO A 278 -29.87 -6.78 3.44
C PRO A 278 -29.80 -6.88 1.91
N VAL A 279 -28.61 -7.13 1.34
CA VAL A 279 -28.35 -7.22 -0.10
C VAL A 279 -28.17 -8.65 -0.62
N LYS A 280 -28.24 -9.67 0.25
CA LYS A 280 -28.08 -11.08 -0.18
C LYS A 280 -29.11 -11.44 -1.25
N ASN A 281 -28.63 -11.91 -2.40
CA ASN A 281 -29.44 -12.33 -3.56
C ASN A 281 -30.40 -11.25 -4.09
N LYS A 282 -30.13 -9.97 -3.83
CA LYS A 282 -31.02 -8.84 -4.18
C LYS A 282 -30.39 -7.85 -5.16
N GLY A 283 -29.34 -8.24 -5.85
CA GLY A 283 -28.66 -7.39 -6.81
C GLY A 283 -27.28 -7.92 -7.16
N THR A 284 -26.53 -7.12 -7.91
CA THR A 284 -25.16 -7.40 -8.31
C THR A 284 -24.22 -6.29 -7.85
N PHE A 285 -22.92 -6.58 -7.80
CA PHE A 285 -21.89 -5.59 -7.55
C PHE A 285 -20.96 -5.48 -8.76
N THR A 286 -20.39 -4.30 -8.96
CA THR A 286 -19.34 -4.05 -9.96
C THR A 286 -18.24 -3.21 -9.33
N LEU A 287 -16.97 -3.58 -9.51
CA LEU A 287 -15.85 -2.73 -9.11
C LEU A 287 -15.73 -1.55 -10.07
N LYS A 288 -15.62 -0.34 -9.53
CA LYS A 288 -15.59 0.89 -10.33
C LYS A 288 -14.23 1.57 -10.27
N ARG A 289 -13.69 1.71 -9.07
CA ARG A 289 -12.48 2.50 -8.80
C ARG A 289 -11.68 1.90 -7.65
N TYR A 290 -10.44 2.34 -7.50
CA TYR A 290 -9.58 2.04 -6.37
C TYR A 290 -8.74 3.26 -5.98
N LYS A 291 -8.16 3.25 -4.77
CA LYS A 291 -7.16 4.22 -4.32
C LYS A 291 -6.17 3.52 -3.39
N VAL A 292 -4.88 3.59 -3.71
CA VAL A 292 -3.83 3.10 -2.82
C VAL A 292 -3.53 4.17 -1.77
N VAL A 293 -3.59 3.79 -0.50
CA VAL A 293 -3.40 4.65 0.67
C VAL A 293 -2.11 4.29 1.41
N ASN A 294 -1.60 5.25 2.17
CA ASN A 294 -0.36 5.13 2.97
C ASN A 294 0.86 4.64 2.17
N GLN A 295 1.06 5.18 0.97
CA GLN A 295 2.32 4.91 0.24
C GLN A 295 3.44 5.73 0.86
N TRP A 296 4.48 5.06 1.35
CA TRP A 296 5.62 5.73 1.98
C TRP A 296 6.38 6.62 0.99
N LYS A 297 6.63 7.87 1.39
CA LYS A 297 7.42 8.86 0.64
C LYS A 297 8.77 9.16 1.28
N GLY A 298 8.96 8.74 2.53
CA GLY A 298 10.16 9.05 3.30
C GLY A 298 11.41 8.35 2.79
N GLU A 299 12.41 8.28 3.65
CA GLU A 299 13.73 7.74 3.33
C GLU A 299 13.71 6.22 3.15
N SER A 300 14.66 5.71 2.38
CA SER A 300 14.94 4.27 2.25
C SER A 300 16.45 4.07 2.24
N TYR A 301 16.97 3.05 2.91
CA TYR A 301 18.40 2.70 2.80
C TYR A 301 18.76 2.33 1.36
N LEU A 302 19.98 2.61 0.93
CA LEU A 302 20.46 2.15 -0.38
C LEU A 302 20.60 0.63 -0.40
N PHE A 303 21.22 0.03 0.62
CA PHE A 303 21.34 -1.41 0.77
C PHE A 303 20.28 -1.94 1.74
N LYS A 304 19.69 -3.13 1.47
CA LYS A 304 18.78 -3.80 2.41
C LYS A 304 19.49 -4.00 3.75
N GLN A 305 18.76 -3.77 4.83
CA GLN A 305 19.19 -4.05 6.18
C GLN A 305 18.13 -4.89 6.88
N VAL A 306 18.58 -5.85 7.69
CA VAL A 306 17.71 -6.59 8.59
C VAL A 306 18.18 -6.41 10.03
N SER A 307 17.21 -6.37 10.93
CA SER A 307 17.47 -6.29 12.36
C SER A 307 18.14 -7.56 12.89
N PRO A 308 18.71 -7.50 14.10
CA PRO A 308 19.17 -8.69 14.82
C PRO A 308 18.09 -9.78 14.86
N THR A 309 18.51 -11.05 14.88
CA THR A 309 17.56 -12.16 14.94
C THR A 309 17.09 -12.36 16.37
N VAL A 310 15.80 -12.20 16.61
CA VAL A 310 15.18 -12.57 17.88
C VAL A 310 14.99 -14.07 17.91
N GLN A 311 15.58 -14.71 18.92
CA GLN A 311 15.26 -16.06 19.35
C GLN A 311 14.34 -15.92 20.56
N TYR A 312 13.21 -16.62 20.62
CA TYR A 312 12.20 -16.64 21.70
C TYR A 312 11.01 -15.66 21.60
N ASN A 313 9.85 -16.20 21.98
CA ASN A 313 8.56 -15.56 22.27
C ASN A 313 7.90 -14.79 21.12
N TYR A 314 7.10 -15.52 20.33
CA TYR A 314 6.03 -14.92 19.53
C TYR A 314 4.78 -14.69 20.40
N GLY A 315 4.08 -13.59 20.16
CA GLY A 315 2.92 -13.12 20.91
C GLY A 315 2.96 -11.60 21.10
N ALA A 316 2.04 -11.03 21.89
CA ALA A 316 1.88 -9.57 22.10
C ALA A 316 3.13 -8.81 22.62
N ASN A 317 4.21 -9.51 22.95
CA ASN A 317 5.49 -8.95 23.41
C ASN A 317 6.60 -9.01 22.35
N ALA A 318 6.32 -9.47 21.12
CA ALA A 318 7.27 -9.39 20.03
C ALA A 318 7.52 -7.91 19.71
N VAL A 319 8.80 -7.52 19.71
CA VAL A 319 9.23 -6.15 19.49
C VAL A 319 10.41 -6.14 18.55
N LEU A 320 10.50 -5.09 17.74
CA LEU A 320 11.70 -4.75 17.01
C LEU A 320 12.91 -4.72 17.97
N PRO A 321 13.91 -5.61 17.83
CA PRO A 321 15.05 -5.67 18.74
C PRO A 321 15.85 -4.37 18.71
N ALA A 322 16.44 -4.01 19.84
CA ALA A 322 17.44 -2.95 19.90
C ALA A 322 18.74 -3.42 19.25
N ASP A 323 19.52 -2.48 18.72
CA ASP A 323 20.84 -2.79 18.15
C ASP A 323 21.76 -3.22 19.30
N GLY A 324 22.15 -4.49 19.32
CA GLY A 324 22.96 -5.10 20.38
C GLY A 324 24.42 -5.28 19.96
N THR A 325 25.35 -5.31 20.92
CA THR A 325 26.78 -5.50 20.67
C THR A 325 27.15 -6.90 20.14
N ASN A 326 26.27 -7.90 20.28
CA ASN A 326 26.58 -9.31 19.97
C ASN A 326 25.78 -9.88 18.78
N ASP A 327 24.83 -9.13 18.22
CA ASP A 327 24.11 -9.44 16.97
C ASP A 327 23.66 -8.07 16.42
N PRO A 328 24.48 -7.42 15.57
CA PRO A 328 24.15 -6.11 15.02
C PRO A 328 23.19 -6.23 13.83
N VAL A 329 22.76 -5.07 13.31
CA VAL A 329 22.08 -4.98 12.01
C VAL A 329 22.92 -5.66 10.93
N ARG A 330 22.27 -6.44 10.06
CA ARG A 330 22.94 -7.11 8.94
C ARG A 330 22.58 -6.48 7.62
N TYR A 331 23.58 -6.17 6.81
CA TYR A 331 23.45 -5.63 5.47
C TYR A 331 23.33 -6.77 4.47
N LEU A 332 22.36 -6.66 3.58
CA LEU A 332 21.97 -7.71 2.61
C LEU A 332 21.63 -9.05 3.28
N GLY A 333 21.24 -9.01 4.56
CA GLY A 333 20.84 -10.20 5.30
C GLY A 333 19.44 -10.67 4.90
N ASP A 334 19.24 -11.98 5.03
CA ASP A 334 17.96 -12.63 4.78
C ASP A 334 16.93 -12.30 5.87
N GLU A 335 15.68 -12.18 5.46
CA GLU A 335 14.50 -12.19 6.31
C GLU A 335 14.36 -13.57 6.95
N LYS A 336 14.19 -13.57 8.26
CA LYS A 336 13.95 -14.77 9.03
C LYS A 336 12.51 -14.75 9.49
N TRP A 337 11.80 -15.79 9.11
CA TRP A 337 10.51 -16.14 9.69
C TRP A 337 10.42 -17.65 9.84
N ILE A 338 10.56 -18.14 11.07
CA ILE A 338 10.38 -19.56 11.38
C ILE A 338 9.23 -19.69 12.37
N TRP A 339 8.06 -20.11 11.85
CA TRP A 339 6.90 -20.50 12.64
C TRP A 339 6.72 -22.01 12.63
N ARG A 340 6.62 -22.63 13.81
CA ARG A 340 6.28 -24.05 13.96
C ARG A 340 4.87 -24.15 14.51
N ASN A 341 3.89 -24.29 13.61
CA ASN A 341 2.44 -24.37 13.87
C ASN A 341 2.00 -25.32 15.01
N ASN A 342 2.87 -26.22 15.48
CA ASN A 342 2.53 -27.26 16.45
C ASN A 342 3.40 -27.26 17.72
N ASP A 343 4.40 -26.38 17.81
CA ASP A 343 5.29 -26.31 18.97
C ASP A 343 4.98 -25.05 19.77
N THR A 344 4.75 -25.20 21.08
CA THR A 344 4.76 -24.09 22.06
C THR A 344 6.15 -23.44 22.20
N GLY A 345 7.07 -23.69 21.27
CA GLY A 345 8.47 -23.29 21.30
C GLY A 345 8.77 -22.20 20.27
N ALA A 346 9.17 -21.03 20.80
CA ALA A 346 10.01 -20.01 20.18
C ALA A 346 10.24 -20.12 18.66
N GLY A 347 9.55 -19.29 17.87
CA GLY A 347 9.99 -18.96 16.51
C GLY A 347 11.22 -18.04 16.53
N SER A 348 11.94 -17.98 15.40
CA SER A 348 13.00 -16.99 15.18
C SER A 348 12.58 -16.00 14.10
N TYR A 349 12.75 -14.71 14.37
CA TYR A 349 12.37 -13.66 13.43
C TYR A 349 13.34 -12.49 13.42
N ASN A 350 13.33 -11.71 12.34
CA ASN A 350 13.94 -10.39 12.26
C ASN A 350 12.98 -9.44 11.51
N TYR A 351 13.42 -8.20 11.33
CA TYR A 351 12.68 -7.18 10.59
C TYR A 351 13.55 -6.64 9.47
N VAL A 352 12.99 -6.47 8.27
CA VAL A 352 13.55 -5.55 7.29
C VAL A 352 13.41 -4.13 7.86
N LEU A 353 14.47 -3.34 7.72
CA LEU A 353 14.55 -2.01 8.32
C LEU A 353 14.36 -0.93 7.26
N ASP A 354 13.28 -0.17 7.37
CA ASP A 354 13.24 1.19 6.85
C ASP A 354 13.84 2.19 7.85
N PRO A 355 14.40 3.33 7.40
CA PRO A 355 15.07 4.29 8.29
C PRO A 355 14.20 4.86 9.42
N LYS A 356 12.87 4.79 9.29
CA LYS A 356 11.91 5.38 10.22
C LYS A 356 11.10 4.35 11.00
N ILE A 357 11.36 3.04 10.84
CA ILE A 357 10.62 1.97 11.53
C ILE A 357 10.57 2.17 13.06
N ARG A 358 11.65 2.66 13.67
CA ARG A 358 11.72 2.90 15.13
C ARG A 358 10.90 4.12 15.58
N GLU A 359 10.68 5.09 14.69
CA GLU A 359 9.91 6.32 14.95
C GLU A 359 8.39 6.12 14.73
N LYS A 360 8.01 5.13 13.92
CA LYS A 360 6.61 4.72 13.71
C LYS A 360 6.13 3.98 14.95
N LYS A 361 5.33 4.64 15.79
CA LYS A 361 4.81 4.10 17.05
C LYS A 361 3.35 4.53 17.25
N LEU A 362 2.58 3.71 17.97
CA LEU A 362 1.25 4.09 18.43
C LEU A 362 1.34 5.34 19.34
N PRO A 363 0.47 6.35 19.17
CA PRO A 363 0.35 7.45 20.12
C PRO A 363 -0.07 6.95 21.50
N GLU A 364 0.57 7.48 22.55
CA GLU A 364 0.10 7.31 23.92
C GLU A 364 -0.86 8.47 24.28
N GLY A 365 -2.14 8.16 24.57
CA GLY A 365 -3.15 9.14 24.98
C GLY A 365 -3.93 9.82 23.84
N GLU A 366 -4.71 10.88 24.15
CA GLU A 366 -5.60 11.58 23.18
C GLU A 366 -4.88 12.54 22.21
N SER A 367 -3.54 12.60 22.21
CA SER A 367 -2.80 13.41 21.22
C SER A 367 -2.55 12.62 19.93
N SER A 368 -3.01 13.11 18.77
CA SER A 368 -2.82 12.47 17.46
C SER A 368 -1.38 12.58 16.94
N SER A 369 -0.42 11.90 17.58
CA SER A 369 1.00 11.88 17.19
C SER A 369 1.26 11.32 15.78
N TRP A 370 0.24 10.70 15.18
CA TRP A 370 0.17 10.32 13.76
C TRP A 370 0.48 11.46 12.79
N ASP A 371 0.17 12.71 13.14
CA ASP A 371 0.34 13.85 12.24
C ASP A 371 1.80 14.11 11.84
N GLN A 372 2.78 13.65 12.62
CA GLN A 372 4.19 13.81 12.28
C GLN A 372 4.58 13.09 10.97
N PHE A 373 3.85 12.03 10.61
CA PHE A 373 4.11 11.26 9.39
C PHE A 373 3.19 11.63 8.22
N LYS A 374 2.24 12.55 8.40
CA LYS A 374 1.21 12.83 7.37
C LYS A 374 1.81 13.21 6.01
N ASP A 375 2.89 13.98 6.01
CA ASP A 375 3.55 14.45 4.79
C ASP A 375 4.54 13.42 4.22
N SER A 376 4.84 12.39 5.02
CA SER A 376 5.66 11.23 4.68
C SER A 376 4.86 10.13 3.98
N TYR A 377 3.54 10.28 3.82
CA TYR A 377 2.67 9.33 3.12
C TYR A 377 1.87 9.99 1.99
N VAL A 378 1.70 9.30 0.86
CA VAL A 378 0.68 9.66 -0.15
C VAL A 378 -0.66 9.09 0.30
N ASN A 379 -1.74 9.87 0.18
CA ASN A 379 -3.11 9.46 0.52
C ASN A 379 -3.20 8.94 1.96
N TYR A 380 -2.69 9.72 2.91
CA TYR A 380 -2.58 9.35 4.31
C TYR A 380 -3.95 9.06 4.95
N PHE A 381 -4.06 7.91 5.62
CA PHE A 381 -5.28 7.42 6.28
C PHE A 381 -5.44 8.03 7.69
N ASN A 382 -5.60 9.36 7.77
CA ASN A 382 -5.82 10.08 9.03
C ASN A 382 -6.82 11.25 8.87
N PRO A 383 -7.81 11.39 9.80
CA PRO A 383 -8.93 12.33 9.74
C PRO A 383 -8.61 13.81 9.50
N SER A 384 -7.47 14.33 9.96
CA SER A 384 -7.08 15.75 9.77
C SER A 384 -7.00 16.15 8.28
N ASN A 385 -6.78 15.16 7.40
CA ASN A 385 -6.70 15.27 5.94
C ASN A 385 -7.81 14.48 5.20
N SER A 386 -8.88 14.06 5.89
CA SER A 386 -9.93 13.17 5.34
C SER A 386 -10.70 13.71 4.13
N THR A 387 -10.67 15.03 3.89
CA THR A 387 -11.28 15.62 2.69
C THR A 387 -10.63 15.11 1.40
N ASP A 388 -9.36 14.68 1.44
CA ASP A 388 -8.67 14.13 0.28
C ASP A 388 -9.13 12.72 -0.07
N LEU A 389 -9.29 11.86 0.95
CA LEU A 389 -9.76 10.48 0.76
C LEU A 389 -11.22 10.44 0.32
N ASN A 390 -12.03 11.36 0.83
CA ASN A 390 -13.45 11.48 0.49
C ASN A 390 -13.73 12.33 -0.77
N ASN A 391 -12.67 12.78 -1.46
CA ASN A 391 -12.76 13.38 -2.78
C ASN A 391 -12.70 12.29 -3.86
N LEU A 392 -13.86 11.95 -4.41
CA LEU A 392 -14.02 10.86 -5.38
C LEU A 392 -13.31 11.12 -6.71
N ASP A 393 -13.00 12.36 -7.06
CA ASP A 393 -12.25 12.69 -8.28
C ASP A 393 -10.78 12.25 -8.19
N LYS A 394 -10.31 11.92 -6.98
CA LYS A 394 -8.96 11.41 -6.71
C LYS A 394 -8.87 9.89 -6.69
N MET A 395 -9.99 9.17 -6.85
CA MET A 395 -9.97 7.72 -7.03
C MET A 395 -9.74 7.36 -8.50
N VAL A 396 -9.01 6.28 -8.73
CA VAL A 396 -8.63 5.82 -10.07
C VAL A 396 -9.60 4.76 -10.55
N SER A 397 -10.03 4.82 -11.82
CA SER A 397 -10.85 3.77 -12.44
C SER A 397 -10.15 2.41 -12.43
N MET A 398 -10.90 1.33 -12.26
CA MET A 398 -10.35 -0.03 -12.42
C MET A 398 -9.71 -0.17 -13.81
N PRO A 399 -8.49 -0.73 -13.90
CA PRO A 399 -7.74 -0.77 -15.15
C PRO A 399 -8.35 -1.78 -16.12
N THR A 400 -8.65 -1.33 -17.35
CA THR A 400 -9.18 -2.19 -18.44
C THR A 400 -8.20 -2.34 -19.60
N SER A 401 -7.11 -1.59 -19.60
CA SER A 401 -6.08 -1.53 -20.64
C SER A 401 -4.80 -0.92 -20.08
N GLY A 402 -3.72 -0.95 -20.86
CA GLY A 402 -2.39 -0.46 -20.47
C GLY A 402 -1.39 -1.59 -20.31
N LEU A 403 -0.29 -1.32 -19.59
CA LEU A 403 0.69 -2.35 -19.23
C LEU A 403 -0.02 -3.43 -18.42
N SER A 404 0.09 -4.68 -18.87
CA SER A 404 -0.57 -5.81 -18.22
C SER A 404 0.10 -7.11 -18.63
N TYR A 405 -0.15 -8.15 -17.84
CA TYR A 405 0.29 -9.51 -18.13
C TYR A 405 -0.71 -10.51 -17.58
N THR A 406 -0.78 -11.69 -18.20
CA THR A 406 -1.74 -12.72 -17.83
C THR A 406 -1.03 -13.89 -17.17
N GLN A 407 -1.61 -14.39 -16.08
CA GLN A 407 -1.15 -15.59 -15.39
C GLN A 407 -2.30 -16.59 -15.22
N GLU A 408 -1.99 -17.86 -15.44
CA GLU A 408 -2.90 -18.97 -15.16
C GLU A 408 -2.71 -19.45 -13.73
N VAL A 409 -3.74 -19.29 -12.90
CA VAL A 409 -3.71 -19.72 -11.49
C VAL A 409 -4.88 -20.67 -11.25
N SER A 410 -4.58 -21.94 -10.98
CA SER A 410 -5.58 -22.98 -10.70
C SER A 410 -6.68 -23.12 -11.76
N GLY A 411 -6.36 -22.84 -13.02
CA GLY A 411 -7.31 -22.91 -14.15
C GLY A 411 -8.04 -21.60 -14.45
N ASP A 412 -7.83 -20.55 -13.64
CA ASP A 412 -8.33 -19.21 -13.92
C ASP A 412 -7.24 -18.34 -14.57
N SER A 413 -7.57 -17.79 -15.73
CA SER A 413 -6.74 -16.81 -16.42
C SER A 413 -6.95 -15.43 -15.80
N ARG A 414 -5.90 -14.86 -15.20
CA ARG A 414 -5.94 -13.58 -14.48
C ARG A 414 -5.05 -12.56 -15.19
N THR A 415 -5.62 -11.45 -15.61
CA THR A 415 -4.86 -10.31 -16.16
C THR A 415 -4.55 -9.32 -15.04
N TYR A 416 -3.27 -9.18 -14.72
CA TYR A 416 -2.76 -8.24 -13.74
C TYR A 416 -2.29 -6.96 -14.42
N TYR A 417 -2.60 -5.83 -13.80
CA TYR A 417 -2.18 -4.50 -14.19
C TYR A 417 -1.30 -3.92 -13.09
N PRO A 418 -0.06 -3.52 -13.35
CA PRO A 418 0.70 -2.69 -12.44
C PRO A 418 -0.06 -1.38 -12.20
N VAL A 419 -0.32 -1.06 -10.93
CA VAL A 419 -1.11 0.12 -10.57
C VAL A 419 -0.30 1.16 -9.81
N VAL A 420 0.76 0.76 -9.11
CA VAL A 420 1.64 1.69 -8.39
C VAL A 420 3.00 1.08 -8.08
N TYR A 421 4.03 1.92 -8.07
CA TYR A 421 5.31 1.63 -7.41
C TYR A 421 5.36 2.34 -6.07
N THR A 422 5.91 1.69 -5.05
CA THR A 422 5.97 2.23 -3.70
C THR A 422 7.33 1.95 -3.07
N LYS A 423 7.68 2.73 -2.05
CA LYS A 423 8.90 2.54 -1.27
C LYS A 423 8.67 1.47 -0.20
N GLU A 424 9.77 0.92 0.31
CA GLU A 424 9.78 0.09 1.51
C GLU A 424 9.08 0.82 2.68
N ASN A 425 8.08 0.16 3.26
CA ASN A 425 7.29 0.63 4.39
C ASN A 425 7.17 -0.52 5.39
N THR A 426 8.17 -0.65 6.25
CA THR A 426 8.22 -1.68 7.29
C THR A 426 7.72 -1.14 8.62
N LEU A 427 7.19 -2.03 9.46
CA LEU A 427 6.54 -1.67 10.71
C LEU A 427 6.93 -2.65 11.81
N ASP A 428 7.07 -2.13 13.03
CA ASP A 428 7.11 -2.95 14.23
C ASP A 428 5.74 -3.61 14.46
N LEU A 429 5.69 -4.72 15.19
CA LEU A 429 4.49 -5.55 15.38
C LEU A 429 3.25 -4.73 15.78
N ASN A 430 3.42 -3.88 16.81
CA ASN A 430 2.35 -3.06 17.36
C ASN A 430 2.02 -1.82 16.52
N SER A 431 2.82 -1.53 15.48
CA SER A 431 2.62 -0.37 14.61
C SER A 431 1.98 -0.72 13.26
N GLN A 432 1.61 -2.00 13.07
CA GLN A 432 0.80 -2.48 11.96
C GLN A 432 -0.66 -2.11 12.20
N VAL A 433 -0.97 -0.85 11.87
CA VAL A 433 -2.28 -0.24 12.00
C VAL A 433 -2.63 0.57 10.76
N HIS A 434 -3.93 0.86 10.61
CA HIS A 434 -4.50 1.58 9.48
C HIS A 434 -3.80 2.91 9.18
N GLY A 435 -3.19 3.57 10.17
CA GLY A 435 -2.48 4.82 10.03
C GLY A 435 -1.14 4.73 9.28
N TYR A 436 -0.43 3.60 9.35
CA TYR A 436 0.88 3.43 8.68
C TYR A 436 0.86 2.46 7.52
N THR A 437 -0.04 1.48 7.54
CA THR A 437 0.02 0.34 6.64
C THR A 437 -0.46 0.69 5.24
N THR A 438 0.32 0.32 4.23
CA THR A 438 -0.06 0.49 2.83
C THR A 438 -1.28 -0.37 2.52
N GLY A 439 -2.32 0.25 1.97
CA GLY A 439 -3.58 -0.43 1.68
C GLY A 439 -4.22 0.01 0.38
N VAL A 440 -5.30 -0.67 -0.01
CA VAL A 440 -6.12 -0.32 -1.17
C VAL A 440 -7.57 -0.18 -0.74
N ILE A 441 -8.17 0.95 -1.09
CA ILE A 441 -9.61 1.17 -0.94
C ILE A 441 -10.27 0.94 -2.29
N PHE A 442 -11.13 -0.08 -2.38
CA PHE A 442 -11.91 -0.40 -3.57
C PHE A 442 -13.30 0.21 -3.50
N GLU A 443 -13.76 0.84 -4.58
CA GLU A 443 -15.14 1.26 -4.75
C GLU A 443 -15.93 0.18 -5.51
N SER A 444 -16.99 -0.30 -4.90
CA SER A 444 -18.01 -1.11 -5.56
C SER A 444 -19.29 -0.32 -5.78
N GLU A 445 -20.04 -0.67 -6.82
CA GLU A 445 -21.39 -0.17 -7.09
C GLU A 445 -22.38 -1.33 -7.02
N PHE A 446 -23.32 -1.26 -6.08
CA PHE A 446 -24.46 -2.17 -5.98
C PHE A 446 -25.56 -1.77 -6.97
N THR A 447 -25.97 -2.70 -7.81
CA THR A 447 -27.13 -2.56 -8.70
C THR A 447 -28.27 -3.43 -8.16
N PRO A 448 -29.32 -2.81 -7.59
CA PRO A 448 -30.44 -3.55 -7.02
C PRO A 448 -31.23 -4.34 -8.07
N SER A 449 -31.73 -5.51 -7.69
CA SER A 449 -32.76 -6.25 -8.46
C SER A 449 -34.16 -5.80 -8.06
N ASN A 450 -35.19 -6.30 -8.75
CA ASN A 450 -36.60 -6.06 -8.40
C ASN A 450 -37.00 -6.57 -7.00
N ASP A 451 -36.20 -7.49 -6.43
CA ASP A 451 -36.43 -8.05 -5.09
C ASP A 451 -35.81 -7.18 -3.99
N PHE A 452 -34.96 -6.21 -4.35
CA PHE A 452 -34.47 -5.23 -3.40
C PHE A 452 -35.51 -4.15 -3.15
N LYS A 453 -36.09 -4.18 -1.95
CA LYS A 453 -37.06 -3.18 -1.50
C LYS A 453 -36.54 -2.43 -0.29
N VAL A 454 -36.87 -1.15 -0.25
CA VAL A 454 -36.51 -0.25 0.85
C VAL A 454 -37.73 0.13 1.66
N SER A 455 -37.52 0.38 2.95
CA SER A 455 -38.55 0.93 3.83
C SER A 455 -38.78 2.41 3.50
N SER A 456 -40.04 2.79 3.29
CA SER A 456 -40.46 4.16 2.97
C SER A 456 -41.64 4.56 3.84
N TYR A 457 -41.50 5.67 4.56
CA TYR A 457 -42.62 6.27 5.27
C TYR A 457 -43.56 6.99 4.29
N GLU A 458 -44.85 6.66 4.33
CA GLU A 458 -45.89 7.29 3.52
C GLU A 458 -47.20 7.41 4.31
N ASN A 459 -47.60 8.65 4.67
CA ASN A 459 -48.90 8.98 5.25
C ASN A 459 -49.32 8.09 6.44
N GLY A 460 -48.46 7.99 7.46
CA GLY A 460 -48.72 7.24 8.68
C GLY A 460 -48.33 5.76 8.64
N GLU A 461 -47.77 5.28 7.54
CA GLU A 461 -47.39 3.87 7.37
C GLU A 461 -45.96 3.70 6.86
N ILE A 462 -45.30 2.61 7.24
CA ILE A 462 -44.04 2.16 6.63
C ILE A 462 -44.37 1.14 5.54
N LYS A 463 -44.08 1.50 4.29
CA LYS A 463 -44.24 0.62 3.13
C LYS A 463 -42.90 0.04 2.67
N SER A 464 -42.96 -1.15 2.10
CA SER A 464 -41.84 -1.75 1.38
C SER A 464 -41.97 -1.41 -0.11
N VAL A 465 -41.10 -0.53 -0.61
CA VAL A 465 -41.19 0.02 -1.98
C VAL A 465 -39.93 -0.27 -2.78
N ASN A 466 -40.05 -0.26 -4.10
CA ASN A 466 -38.89 -0.27 -4.99
C ASN A 466 -38.22 1.11 -4.97
N LEU A 467 -36.91 1.14 -5.22
CA LEU A 467 -36.24 2.40 -5.55
C LEU A 467 -36.78 2.96 -6.88
N PRO A 468 -36.79 4.29 -7.05
CA PRO A 468 -37.12 4.91 -8.34
C PRO A 468 -36.25 4.33 -9.47
N ASN A 469 -36.80 4.24 -10.69
CA ASN A 469 -36.07 3.66 -11.80
C ASN A 469 -34.74 4.39 -12.06
N GLY A 470 -33.64 3.64 -12.10
CA GLY A 470 -32.28 4.17 -12.26
C GLY A 470 -31.65 4.75 -10.97
N ASP A 471 -32.40 4.91 -9.88
CA ASP A 471 -31.84 5.30 -8.58
C ASP A 471 -31.30 4.08 -7.84
N LYS A 472 -30.07 4.22 -7.34
CA LYS A 472 -29.36 3.21 -6.55
C LYS A 472 -29.09 3.69 -5.13
N THR A 473 -29.62 4.86 -4.75
CA THR A 473 -29.37 5.50 -3.46
C THR A 473 -30.29 4.92 -2.39
N PHE A 474 -29.71 4.45 -1.29
CA PHE A 474 -30.47 3.98 -0.13
C PHE A 474 -29.65 4.15 1.15
N LEU A 475 -30.32 4.10 2.29
CA LEU A 475 -29.67 4.07 3.60
C LEU A 475 -29.74 2.67 4.19
N SER A 476 -28.82 2.37 5.12
CA SER A 476 -28.89 1.19 5.96
C SER A 476 -28.57 1.53 7.41
N ALA A 477 -29.30 0.91 8.33
CA ALA A 477 -29.08 1.07 9.77
C ALA A 477 -29.49 -0.21 10.50
N ALA A 478 -28.90 -0.45 11.67
CA ALA A 478 -29.38 -1.47 12.58
C ALA A 478 -30.67 -1.00 13.26
N HIS A 479 -31.60 -1.94 13.48
CA HIS A 479 -32.91 -1.67 14.03
C HIS A 479 -33.34 -2.81 14.95
N TYR A 480 -33.90 -2.47 16.11
CA TYR A 480 -34.49 -3.42 17.03
C TYR A 480 -35.96 -3.63 16.66
N ASN A 481 -36.30 -4.82 16.17
CA ASN A 481 -37.65 -5.15 15.73
C ASN A 481 -38.56 -5.40 16.93
N SER A 482 -39.88 -5.29 16.73
CA SER A 482 -40.91 -5.57 17.74
C SER A 482 -40.81 -6.95 18.40
N ASN A 483 -40.23 -7.94 17.71
CA ASN A 483 -40.02 -9.29 18.21
C ASN A 483 -38.75 -9.47 19.06
N GLY A 484 -37.99 -8.40 19.29
CA GLY A 484 -36.75 -8.39 20.06
C GLY A 484 -35.47 -8.72 19.31
N SER A 485 -35.55 -9.01 18.01
CA SER A 485 -34.35 -9.27 17.19
C SER A 485 -33.75 -7.97 16.64
N VAL A 486 -32.42 -7.93 16.48
CA VAL A 486 -31.74 -6.86 15.75
C VAL A 486 -31.57 -7.28 14.30
N SER A 487 -32.00 -6.42 13.38
CA SER A 487 -31.77 -6.60 11.94
C SER A 487 -31.14 -5.35 11.35
N ARG A 488 -30.35 -5.53 10.29
CA ARG A 488 -29.86 -4.40 9.48
C ARG A 488 -30.84 -4.20 8.32
N LEU A 489 -31.55 -3.07 8.35
CA LEU A 489 -32.59 -2.73 7.38
C LEU A 489 -32.08 -1.73 6.34
N VAL A 490 -32.87 -1.55 5.28
CA VAL A 490 -32.61 -0.56 4.21
C VAL A 490 -33.79 0.39 4.06
N TYR A 491 -33.49 1.66 3.79
CA TYR A 491 -34.44 2.77 3.84
C TYR A 491 -34.29 3.69 2.64
N LYS A 492 -35.41 4.31 2.24
CA LYS A 492 -35.45 5.28 1.15
C LYS A 492 -34.85 6.64 1.55
N ASP A 493 -35.11 7.08 2.78
CA ASP A 493 -34.71 8.40 3.29
C ASP A 493 -34.55 8.40 4.82
N VAL A 494 -33.97 9.48 5.35
CA VAL A 494 -33.74 9.67 6.79
C VAL A 494 -35.06 9.68 7.57
N LYS A 495 -36.14 10.21 6.98
CA LYS A 495 -37.47 10.25 7.61
C LYS A 495 -38.01 8.84 7.85
N SER A 496 -37.75 7.92 6.93
CA SER A 496 -38.15 6.51 7.03
C SER A 496 -37.38 5.76 8.10
N VAL A 497 -36.10 6.10 8.32
CA VAL A 497 -35.32 5.56 9.45
C VAL A 497 -35.95 6.00 10.78
N ALA A 498 -36.20 7.30 10.94
CA ALA A 498 -36.82 7.85 12.15
C ALA A 498 -38.24 7.30 12.40
N ALA A 499 -39.05 7.16 11.35
CA ALA A 499 -40.39 6.59 11.45
C ALA A 499 -40.37 5.10 11.84
N ARG A 500 -39.38 4.34 11.36
CA ARG A 500 -39.26 2.91 11.68
C ARG A 500 -38.97 2.68 13.18
N ALA A 501 -38.37 3.65 13.87
CA ALA A 501 -38.07 3.58 15.29
C ALA A 501 -39.28 3.13 16.12
N PHE A 502 -40.49 3.60 15.80
CA PHE A 502 -41.69 3.41 16.61
C PHE A 502 -42.19 1.96 16.74
N ASN A 503 -41.77 1.03 15.87
CA ASN A 503 -42.23 -0.37 15.91
C ASN A 503 -43.78 -0.54 15.92
N LEU A 504 -44.51 0.46 15.42
CA LEU A 504 -45.97 0.46 15.45
C LEU A 504 -46.52 -0.45 14.33
N GLU A 505 -46.94 -1.64 14.73
CA GLU A 505 -47.73 -2.53 13.88
C GLU A 505 -49.22 -2.19 14.00
N ASN A 506 -49.91 -1.99 12.87
CA ASN A 506 -51.34 -1.69 12.82
C ASN A 506 -51.75 -0.47 13.67
N ASP A 507 -51.12 0.69 13.44
CA ASP A 507 -51.39 1.95 14.15
C ASP A 507 -52.79 2.52 13.89
N LYS A 508 -53.80 1.96 14.56
CA LYS A 508 -55.20 2.38 14.44
C LYS A 508 -55.47 3.81 14.94
N LYS A 509 -54.51 4.42 15.65
CA LYS A 509 -54.63 5.76 16.24
C LYS A 509 -53.91 6.83 15.42
N ASN A 510 -53.29 6.48 14.29
CA ASN A 510 -52.49 7.39 13.46
C ASN A 510 -51.39 8.12 14.25
N LEU A 511 -50.85 7.51 15.32
CA LEU A 511 -49.77 8.09 16.12
C LEU A 511 -48.53 8.36 15.27
N LEU A 512 -48.13 7.42 14.41
CA LEU A 512 -47.00 7.58 13.52
C LEU A 512 -47.20 8.76 12.58
N LYS A 513 -48.41 8.96 12.06
CA LYS A 513 -48.74 10.16 11.27
C LYS A 513 -48.58 11.43 12.11
N GLY A 514 -49.05 11.41 13.35
CA GLY A 514 -48.85 12.47 14.34
C GLY A 514 -47.38 12.89 14.48
N PHE A 515 -46.52 11.92 14.76
CA PHE A 515 -45.08 12.15 14.92
C PHE A 515 -44.38 12.55 13.62
N MET A 516 -44.78 12.02 12.48
CA MET A 516 -44.01 12.18 11.24
C MET A 516 -44.48 13.34 10.37
N ASP A 517 -45.78 13.66 10.37
CA ASP A 517 -46.41 14.68 9.51
C ASP A 517 -47.09 15.80 10.30
N GLY A 518 -47.52 15.55 11.53
CA GLY A 518 -48.25 16.50 12.36
C GLY A 518 -49.53 15.91 12.95
N TRP A 519 -50.05 16.55 13.99
CA TRP A 519 -51.15 16.05 14.82
C TRP A 519 -52.54 16.57 14.41
N ASP A 520 -52.64 17.20 13.24
CA ASP A 520 -53.89 17.74 12.71
C ASP A 520 -54.91 16.61 12.51
N ASP A 521 -56.13 16.79 13.03
CA ASP A 521 -57.23 15.82 12.97
C ASP A 521 -56.93 14.43 13.57
N ILE A 522 -55.89 14.30 14.41
CA ILE A 522 -55.52 13.06 15.10
C ILE A 522 -55.93 13.13 16.57
N THR A 523 -56.80 12.21 16.99
CA THR A 523 -57.22 12.10 18.39
C THR A 523 -56.36 11.05 19.11
N ALA A 524 -55.41 11.51 19.92
CA ALA A 524 -54.53 10.66 20.72
C ALA A 524 -54.49 11.11 22.20
N ASP A 525 -54.41 10.15 23.11
CA ASP A 525 -54.20 10.42 24.54
C ASP A 525 -52.70 10.42 24.88
N VAL A 526 -52.29 11.22 25.86
CA VAL A 526 -50.88 11.41 26.23
C VAL A 526 -50.18 10.10 26.64
N ASN A 527 -50.91 9.14 27.23
CA ASN A 527 -50.32 7.88 27.65
C ASN A 527 -50.03 6.97 26.44
N ALA A 528 -50.91 6.95 25.43
CA ALA A 528 -50.62 6.25 24.18
C ALA A 528 -49.40 6.86 23.46
N VAL A 529 -49.27 8.19 23.46
CA VAL A 529 -48.10 8.89 22.90
C VAL A 529 -46.83 8.53 23.65
N LYS A 530 -46.83 8.59 24.99
CA LYS A 530 -45.70 8.18 25.83
C LYS A 530 -45.31 6.73 25.60
N LYS A 531 -46.30 5.83 25.52
CA LYS A 531 -46.06 4.40 25.29
C LYS A 531 -45.41 4.15 23.93
N ALA A 532 -45.89 4.82 22.88
CA ALA A 532 -45.29 4.71 21.54
C ALA A 532 -43.83 5.18 21.51
N VAL A 533 -43.49 6.26 22.24
CA VAL A 533 -42.10 6.73 22.36
C VAL A 533 -41.24 5.79 23.18
N GLN A 534 -41.75 5.29 24.31
CA GLN A 534 -41.04 4.33 25.16
C GLN A 534 -40.67 3.05 24.40
N ASP A 535 -41.59 2.56 23.57
CA ASP A 535 -41.44 1.34 22.77
C ASP A 535 -40.59 1.56 21.50
N MET A 536 -40.13 2.79 21.22
CA MET A 536 -39.21 3.05 20.11
C MET A 536 -37.92 2.25 20.26
N SER A 537 -37.46 1.68 19.14
CA SER A 537 -36.08 1.24 18.95
C SER A 537 -35.12 2.40 19.22
N SER A 538 -33.93 2.07 19.72
CA SER A 538 -32.80 2.99 19.92
C SER A 538 -31.52 2.30 19.46
N GLN A 539 -31.62 1.46 18.43
CA GLN A 539 -30.52 0.59 18.00
C GLN A 539 -29.47 1.35 17.18
N ASN A 540 -29.90 2.38 16.45
CA ASN A 540 -29.00 3.35 15.83
C ASN A 540 -29.13 4.72 16.50
N GLY A 541 -28.15 5.59 16.24
CA GLY A 541 -28.07 6.90 16.87
C GLY A 541 -29.18 7.86 16.41
N LEU A 542 -29.73 7.72 15.19
CA LEU A 542 -30.87 8.55 14.76
C LEU A 542 -32.14 8.21 15.55
N GLU A 543 -32.43 6.92 15.69
CA GLU A 543 -33.54 6.43 16.49
C GLU A 543 -33.41 6.88 17.95
N SER A 544 -32.21 6.74 18.51
CA SER A 544 -31.90 7.16 19.89
C SER A 544 -32.11 8.67 20.06
N ALA A 545 -31.53 9.49 19.18
CA ALA A 545 -31.66 10.95 19.24
C ALA A 545 -33.12 11.40 19.11
N PHE A 546 -33.91 10.76 18.24
CA PHE A 546 -35.32 11.12 18.10
C PHE A 546 -36.14 10.70 19.32
N LYS A 547 -35.88 9.51 19.86
CA LYS A 547 -36.50 9.02 21.11
C LYS A 547 -36.21 9.97 22.27
N GLU A 548 -34.94 10.31 22.50
CA GLU A 548 -34.51 11.22 23.56
C GLU A 548 -35.16 12.61 23.43
N TYR A 549 -35.24 13.14 22.21
CA TYR A 549 -35.94 14.40 21.93
C TYR A 549 -37.42 14.33 22.35
N LEU A 550 -38.13 13.27 21.95
CA LEU A 550 -39.55 13.11 22.27
C LEU A 550 -39.78 12.87 23.77
N ASP A 551 -38.96 12.02 24.41
CA ASP A 551 -39.03 11.75 25.84
C ASP A 551 -38.78 13.01 26.67
N GLY A 552 -37.79 13.84 26.28
CA GLY A 552 -37.52 15.12 26.92
C GLY A 552 -38.72 16.07 26.87
N ILE A 553 -39.44 16.11 25.75
CA ILE A 553 -40.65 16.93 25.59
C ILE A 553 -41.82 16.38 26.44
N LEU A 554 -41.97 15.06 26.52
CA LEU A 554 -43.09 14.39 27.20
C LEU A 554 -42.93 14.30 28.72
N THR A 555 -41.72 14.52 29.23
CA THR A 555 -41.41 14.43 30.67
C THR A 555 -42.26 15.41 31.47
N GLY A 556 -42.96 14.89 32.49
CA GLY A 556 -43.84 15.69 33.36
C GLY A 556 -45.14 16.20 32.73
N LYS A 557 -45.45 15.84 31.48
CA LYS A 557 -46.68 16.30 30.79
C LYS A 557 -47.88 15.39 31.10
N ALA A 558 -49.02 15.99 31.41
CA ALA A 558 -50.28 15.29 31.73
C ALA A 558 -51.34 15.37 30.62
N THR A 559 -51.19 16.27 29.65
CA THR A 559 -52.12 16.49 28.54
C THR A 559 -51.37 16.78 27.25
N LEU A 560 -52.03 16.55 26.09
CA LEU A 560 -51.49 16.80 24.75
C LEU A 560 -52.05 18.12 24.19
N ASP A 561 -51.52 19.25 24.65
CA ASP A 561 -51.93 20.58 24.15
C ASP A 561 -51.30 20.90 22.77
N GLU A 562 -51.74 22.01 22.17
CA GLU A 562 -51.30 22.41 20.82
C GLU A 562 -49.82 22.79 20.75
N ASP A 563 -49.23 23.34 21.83
CA ASP A 563 -47.79 23.64 21.87
C ASP A 563 -46.98 22.34 21.89
N LEU A 564 -47.42 21.35 22.67
CA LEU A 564 -46.80 20.04 22.72
C LEU A 564 -46.89 19.33 21.36
N LYS A 565 -48.07 19.33 20.73
CA LYS A 565 -48.29 18.75 19.40
C LYS A 565 -47.34 19.32 18.35
N GLN A 566 -47.10 20.64 18.35
CA GLN A 566 -46.15 21.26 17.41
C GLN A 566 -44.70 20.79 17.61
N LYS A 567 -44.33 20.45 18.86
CA LYS A 567 -42.99 19.97 19.22
C LYS A 567 -42.81 18.47 19.00
N LEU A 568 -43.87 17.68 19.12
CA LEU A 568 -43.86 16.22 18.93
C LEU A 568 -43.88 15.81 17.44
N THR A 569 -43.11 16.50 16.60
CA THR A 569 -43.02 16.20 15.16
C THR A 569 -41.59 16.00 14.72
N TYR A 570 -41.39 15.17 13.70
CA TYR A 570 -40.09 14.96 13.04
C TYR A 570 -39.53 16.27 12.47
N ALA A 571 -40.39 17.16 11.97
CA ALA A 571 -39.98 18.49 11.51
C ALA A 571 -39.43 19.36 12.66
N ALA A 572 -39.99 19.27 13.87
CA ALA A 572 -39.47 19.95 15.04
C ALA A 572 -38.14 19.35 15.52
N PHE A 573 -38.04 18.02 15.57
CA PHE A 573 -36.77 17.31 15.85
C PHE A 573 -35.66 17.73 14.90
N ARG A 574 -35.91 17.71 13.58
CA ARG A 574 -34.90 18.08 12.57
C ARG A 574 -34.34 19.50 12.73
N ARG A 575 -35.13 20.44 13.25
CA ARG A 575 -34.66 21.81 13.49
C ARG A 575 -33.64 21.90 14.63
N GLN A 576 -33.61 20.88 15.50
CA GLN A 576 -32.70 20.81 16.65
C GLN A 576 -31.55 19.81 16.42
N ALA A 577 -31.70 18.87 15.48
CA ALA A 577 -30.69 17.89 15.13
C ALA A 577 -29.48 18.56 14.43
N SER A 578 -28.44 18.87 15.19
CA SER A 578 -27.26 19.63 14.76
C SER A 578 -26.49 19.02 13.58
N HIS A 579 -26.54 17.71 13.41
CA HIS A 579 -25.76 16.97 12.40
C HIS A 579 -26.59 16.50 11.19
N LEU A 580 -27.89 16.81 11.15
CA LEU A 580 -28.73 16.63 9.97
C LEU A 580 -28.79 17.93 9.15
N PRO A 581 -28.87 17.86 7.81
CA PRO A 581 -29.11 19.05 6.99
C PRO A 581 -30.42 19.75 7.40
N SER A 582 -30.36 21.08 7.58
CA SER A 582 -31.49 21.89 8.03
C SER A 582 -32.67 21.91 7.05
N ASN A 583 -32.39 21.77 5.75
CA ASN A 583 -33.40 21.63 4.70
C ASN A 583 -33.68 20.14 4.42
N ILE A 584 -34.89 19.83 3.92
CA ILE A 584 -35.21 18.49 3.39
C ILE A 584 -34.53 18.35 2.03
N THR A 585 -33.22 18.13 2.06
CA THR A 585 -32.41 17.79 0.89
C THR A 585 -32.59 16.29 0.61
N PRO A 586 -32.86 15.88 -0.64
CA PRO A 586 -32.83 14.47 -1.01
C PRO A 586 -31.47 13.85 -0.66
N VAL A 587 -31.46 12.64 -0.10
CA VAL A 587 -30.21 11.96 0.30
C VAL A 587 -29.25 11.73 -0.86
N SER A 588 -29.75 11.68 -2.10
CA SER A 588 -28.94 11.65 -3.33
C SER A 588 -28.10 12.91 -3.55
N GLN A 589 -28.39 14.01 -2.86
CA GLN A 589 -27.65 15.27 -2.97
C GLN A 589 -26.70 15.51 -1.79
N PHE A 590 -26.60 14.59 -0.82
CA PHE A 590 -25.72 14.77 0.33
C PHE A 590 -24.24 14.88 -0.11
N SER A 591 -23.51 15.80 0.51
CA SER A 591 -22.04 15.89 0.40
C SER A 591 -21.35 14.77 1.20
N SER A 592 -20.06 14.55 0.95
CA SER A 592 -19.28 13.58 1.73
C SER A 592 -19.28 13.91 3.24
N GLU A 593 -19.25 15.19 3.60
CA GLU A 593 -19.36 15.64 5.00
C GLU A 593 -20.71 15.25 5.61
N GLN A 594 -21.81 15.45 4.88
CA GLN A 594 -23.15 15.08 5.35
C GLN A 594 -23.32 13.56 5.47
N ILE A 595 -22.72 12.78 4.56
CA ILE A 595 -22.68 11.31 4.67
C ILE A 595 -21.88 10.90 5.91
N GLY A 596 -20.72 11.53 6.14
CA GLY A 596 -19.86 11.26 7.30
C GLY A 596 -20.55 11.57 8.61
N ASN A 597 -21.20 12.73 8.73
CA ASN A 597 -22.00 13.10 9.91
C ASN A 597 -23.13 12.11 10.18
N LEU A 598 -23.79 11.64 9.12
CA LEU A 598 -24.88 10.68 9.25
C LEU A 598 -24.40 9.34 9.84
N TYR A 599 -23.21 8.90 9.45
CA TYR A 599 -22.61 7.70 10.04
C TYR A 599 -22.10 7.97 11.47
N GLN A 600 -21.24 8.98 11.64
CA GLN A 600 -20.55 9.28 12.90
C GLN A 600 -21.50 9.53 14.07
N TYR A 601 -22.55 10.34 13.86
CA TYR A 601 -23.43 10.76 14.95
C TYR A 601 -24.70 9.93 15.05
N TYR A 602 -25.09 9.23 13.98
CA TYR A 602 -26.36 8.51 13.93
C TYR A 602 -26.25 7.03 13.60
N ASN A 603 -25.06 6.51 13.27
CA ASN A 603 -24.84 5.12 12.85
C ASN A 603 -25.77 4.69 11.70
N VAL A 604 -25.96 5.59 10.73
CA VAL A 604 -26.75 5.36 9.52
C VAL A 604 -25.84 5.50 8.30
N SER A 605 -25.67 4.41 7.55
CA SER A 605 -24.90 4.41 6.31
C SER A 605 -25.75 4.90 5.15
N LEU A 606 -25.23 5.81 4.33
CA LEU A 606 -25.85 6.24 3.07
C LEU A 606 -25.01 5.74 1.88
N TYR A 607 -25.58 4.83 1.10
CA TYR A 607 -24.96 4.29 -0.12
C TYR A 607 -25.42 5.12 -1.32
N LYS A 608 -24.80 6.29 -1.49
CA LYS A 608 -25.12 7.22 -2.58
C LYS A 608 -24.81 6.58 -3.93
N SER A 609 -25.80 6.52 -4.81
CA SER A 609 -25.69 5.85 -6.12
C SER A 609 -25.24 4.37 -6.03
N GLY A 610 -25.57 3.68 -4.92
CA GLY A 610 -25.19 2.29 -4.69
C GLY A 610 -23.72 2.08 -4.37
N ARG A 611 -22.94 3.16 -4.17
CA ARG A 611 -21.50 3.07 -3.93
C ARG A 611 -21.21 2.63 -2.50
N SER A 612 -20.27 1.70 -2.37
CA SER A 612 -19.68 1.31 -1.08
C SER A 612 -18.17 1.10 -1.23
N TYR A 613 -17.44 1.22 -0.11
CA TYR A 613 -15.97 1.22 -0.12
C TYR A 613 -15.42 0.10 0.75
N HIS A 614 -14.46 -0.65 0.21
CA HIS A 614 -13.86 -1.81 0.86
C HIS A 614 -12.37 -1.57 1.05
N LYS A 615 -11.90 -1.69 2.30
CA LYS A 615 -10.50 -1.48 2.65
C LYS A 615 -9.79 -2.83 2.68
N PHE A 616 -8.60 -2.88 2.10
CA PHE A 616 -7.75 -4.06 2.11
C PHE A 616 -6.33 -3.62 2.42
N TRP A 617 -5.78 -4.09 3.54
CA TRP A 617 -4.41 -3.81 3.95
C TRP A 617 -3.48 -4.88 3.38
N ILE A 618 -2.37 -4.44 2.79
CA ILE A 618 -1.49 -5.33 2.04
C ILE A 618 -0.64 -6.12 3.03
N ARG A 619 -0.71 -7.45 2.92
CA ARG A 619 0.11 -8.37 3.71
C ARG A 619 1.39 -8.78 2.99
N HIS A 620 2.47 -8.91 3.73
CA HIS A 620 3.76 -9.43 3.29
C HIS A 620 3.99 -10.86 3.75
N ASN A 621 3.73 -11.15 5.03
CA ASN A 621 4.04 -12.45 5.65
C ASN A 621 2.92 -12.92 6.58
N ASP A 622 2.00 -13.72 6.04
CA ASP A 622 0.86 -14.25 6.79
C ASP A 622 1.30 -15.33 7.76
N ASN A 623 0.89 -15.19 9.02
CA ASN A 623 1.17 -16.15 10.07
C ASN A 623 0.18 -17.33 10.09
N GLY A 624 -0.90 -17.26 9.30
CA GLY A 624 -1.93 -18.28 9.14
C GLY A 624 -2.94 -18.36 10.30
N ASN A 625 -2.96 -17.36 11.19
CA ASN A 625 -3.82 -17.29 12.35
C ASN A 625 -4.58 -15.95 12.39
N ASP A 626 -5.77 -15.97 11.79
CA ASP A 626 -6.71 -14.85 11.78
C ASP A 626 -6.91 -14.28 13.20
N GLY A 627 -6.79 -12.95 13.34
CA GLY A 627 -6.98 -12.25 14.62
C GLY A 627 -5.74 -12.16 15.52
N LEU A 628 -4.60 -12.76 15.14
CA LEU A 628 -3.32 -12.54 15.80
C LEU A 628 -2.36 -11.81 14.85
N MET A 629 -1.89 -10.63 15.24
CA MET A 629 -0.92 -9.87 14.45
C MET A 629 0.46 -10.55 14.40
N GLY A 630 1.02 -10.73 13.20
CA GLY A 630 2.34 -11.33 12.97
C GLY A 630 3.46 -10.34 12.67
N VAL A 631 4.70 -10.80 12.83
CA VAL A 631 5.91 -10.00 12.55
C VAL A 631 6.02 -9.76 11.05
N MET A 632 6.08 -8.48 10.66
CA MET A 632 6.08 -8.04 9.26
C MET A 632 4.91 -8.61 8.45
N GLU A 633 3.78 -8.88 9.10
CA GLU A 633 2.60 -9.38 8.40
C GLU A 633 2.03 -8.32 7.47
N PHE A 634 1.97 -7.06 7.91
CA PHE A 634 1.45 -5.93 7.13
C PHE A 634 2.57 -4.92 6.88
N CYS A 635 3.33 -5.14 5.81
CA CYS A 635 4.48 -4.33 5.44
C CYS A 635 4.63 -4.29 3.92
N ILE A 636 5.40 -3.32 3.44
CA ILE A 636 5.94 -3.33 2.08
C ILE A 636 7.45 -3.45 2.16
N VAL A 637 8.01 -4.49 1.55
CA VAL A 637 9.44 -4.71 1.41
C VAL A 637 9.85 -4.40 -0.02
N ARG A 638 11.03 -3.79 -0.19
CA ARG A 638 11.59 -3.47 -1.51
C ARG A 638 11.76 -4.75 -2.36
N ASN A 639 11.81 -4.59 -3.68
CA ASN A 639 12.03 -5.69 -4.62
C ASN A 639 10.97 -6.81 -4.57
N ASN A 640 9.79 -6.53 -4.01
CA ASN A 640 8.63 -7.43 -4.08
C ASN A 640 7.52 -6.85 -4.97
N VAL A 641 6.74 -7.76 -5.57
CA VAL A 641 5.51 -7.47 -6.30
C VAL A 641 4.34 -8.05 -5.52
N TYR A 642 3.44 -7.19 -5.07
CA TYR A 642 2.21 -7.54 -4.34
C TYR A 642 1.06 -7.67 -5.33
N GLN A 643 0.74 -8.90 -5.71
CA GLN A 643 -0.34 -9.19 -6.65
C GLN A 643 -1.67 -9.35 -5.92
N LEU A 644 -2.58 -8.40 -6.11
CA LEU A 644 -3.92 -8.42 -5.55
C LEU A 644 -4.92 -8.93 -6.58
N TYR A 645 -5.62 -10.01 -6.27
CA TYR A 645 -6.72 -10.52 -7.08
C TYR A 645 -8.05 -10.37 -6.34
N VAL A 646 -8.88 -9.41 -6.78
CA VAL A 646 -10.23 -9.24 -6.23
C VAL A 646 -11.18 -10.26 -6.85
N LYS A 647 -11.54 -11.28 -6.07
CA LYS A 647 -12.39 -12.38 -6.50
C LYS A 647 -13.87 -12.07 -6.30
N GLY A 648 -14.23 -11.41 -5.20
CA GLY A 648 -15.62 -11.30 -4.78
C GLY A 648 -15.88 -10.21 -3.75
N ILE A 649 -17.15 -10.06 -3.39
CA ILE A 649 -17.64 -9.11 -2.38
C ILE A 649 -18.49 -9.87 -1.36
N ARG A 650 -18.29 -9.56 -0.08
CA ARG A 650 -18.98 -10.20 1.05
C ARG A 650 -20.15 -9.38 1.61
N GLY A 651 -20.38 -8.18 1.09
CA GLY A 651 -21.53 -7.36 1.45
C GLY A 651 -21.37 -5.90 1.02
N LEU A 652 -22.16 -5.03 1.62
CA LEU A 652 -21.91 -3.60 1.51
C LEU A 652 -20.66 -3.24 2.30
N GLY A 653 -19.76 -2.48 1.68
CA GLY A 653 -18.64 -1.85 2.38
C GLY A 653 -19.09 -0.61 3.15
N ASP A 654 -18.15 0.30 3.38
CA ASP A 654 -18.40 1.56 4.06
C ASP A 654 -19.09 2.60 3.15
N PRO A 655 -19.79 3.60 3.71
CA PRO A 655 -20.46 4.64 2.92
C PRO A 655 -19.49 5.69 2.34
N LEU A 656 -18.26 5.76 2.86
CA LEU A 656 -17.19 6.64 2.40
C LEU A 656 -15.84 5.90 2.37
N PRO A 657 -14.88 6.30 1.50
CA PRO A 657 -13.52 5.79 1.54
C PRO A 657 -12.89 5.88 2.93
N TYR A 658 -13.07 7.03 3.59
CA TYR A 658 -12.79 7.23 5.01
C TYR A 658 -14.11 7.61 5.69
N THR A 659 -14.60 6.78 6.60
CA THR A 659 -15.86 6.91 7.32
C THR A 659 -15.61 7.44 8.73
N PRO A 660 -15.89 8.74 9.00
CA PRO A 660 -15.71 9.33 10.32
C PRO A 660 -16.50 8.59 11.41
N GLY A 661 -15.90 8.45 12.59
CA GLY A 661 -16.47 7.70 13.71
C GLY A 661 -16.37 6.17 13.60
N LYS A 662 -15.98 5.64 12.43
CA LYS A 662 -15.58 4.22 12.26
C LYS A 662 -14.07 4.07 12.16
N ASP A 663 -13.47 4.87 11.28
CA ASP A 663 -12.08 4.69 10.89
C ASP A 663 -11.14 5.43 11.82
N ASP A 664 -10.39 4.66 12.60
CA ASP A 664 -9.32 5.13 13.49
C ASP A 664 -7.95 4.72 12.91
N PRO A 665 -6.98 5.64 12.77
CA PRO A 665 -5.61 5.31 12.38
C PRO A 665 -4.92 4.31 13.32
N GLY A 666 -5.33 4.23 14.58
CA GLY A 666 -4.82 3.26 15.56
C GLY A 666 -5.47 1.87 15.48
N THR A 667 -6.44 1.65 14.60
CA THR A 667 -7.06 0.32 14.42
C THR A 667 -6.02 -0.67 13.87
N PRO A 668 -5.82 -1.82 14.54
CA PRO A 668 -4.97 -2.91 14.02
C PRO A 668 -5.39 -3.39 12.64
N ASP A 669 -4.43 -3.70 11.78
CA ASP A 669 -4.72 -4.14 10.40
C ASP A 669 -5.38 -5.52 10.34
N GLU A 670 -5.08 -6.38 11.32
CA GLU A 670 -5.68 -7.70 11.45
C GLU A 670 -7.09 -7.55 12.05
N SER A 671 -8.12 -7.89 11.26
CA SER A 671 -9.51 -7.60 11.57
C SER A 671 -10.46 -8.64 10.97
N ASP A 672 -11.52 -8.96 11.72
CA ASP A 672 -12.62 -9.83 11.28
C ASP A 672 -13.60 -9.11 10.31
N ASP A 673 -13.47 -7.79 10.11
CA ASP A 673 -14.36 -7.00 9.24
C ASP A 673 -14.02 -7.20 7.75
N VAL A 674 -14.40 -8.36 7.20
CA VAL A 674 -14.13 -8.72 5.80
C VAL A 674 -15.33 -8.41 4.91
N THR A 675 -15.24 -7.33 4.12
CA THR A 675 -16.29 -6.93 3.17
C THR A 675 -15.97 -7.26 1.71
N ILE A 676 -14.72 -7.62 1.41
CA ILE A 676 -14.20 -7.93 0.07
C ILE A 676 -13.35 -9.20 0.12
N ASP A 677 -13.36 -9.98 -0.96
CA ASP A 677 -12.59 -11.21 -1.08
C ASP A 677 -11.40 -10.96 -2.03
N VAL A 678 -10.22 -10.81 -1.45
CA VAL A 678 -8.98 -10.52 -2.16
C VAL A 678 -7.96 -11.61 -1.84
N THR A 679 -7.41 -12.22 -2.88
CA THR A 679 -6.24 -13.10 -2.75
C THR A 679 -4.98 -12.29 -3.01
N ILE A 680 -3.94 -12.46 -2.20
CA ILE A 680 -2.67 -11.76 -2.34
C ILE A 680 -1.55 -12.75 -2.66
N TYR A 681 -0.70 -12.42 -3.63
CA TYR A 681 0.55 -13.14 -3.83
C TYR A 681 1.71 -12.17 -3.69
N VAL A 682 2.64 -12.48 -2.81
CA VAL A 682 3.89 -11.72 -2.67
C VAL A 682 4.91 -12.43 -3.52
N LYS A 683 5.45 -11.75 -4.52
CA LYS A 683 6.39 -12.33 -5.47
C LYS A 683 7.71 -11.60 -5.40
N ASP A 684 8.79 -12.34 -5.53
CA ASP A 684 10.09 -11.73 -5.73
C ASP A 684 10.15 -11.07 -7.09
N TRP A 685 10.61 -9.83 -7.12
CA TRP A 685 10.89 -9.15 -8.39
C TRP A 685 12.24 -9.59 -8.94
N VAL A 686 13.26 -9.72 -8.08
CA VAL A 686 14.52 -10.46 -8.33
C VAL A 686 14.62 -11.56 -7.27
N LYS A 687 14.98 -12.79 -7.65
CA LYS A 687 15.22 -13.86 -6.69
C LYS A 687 16.50 -13.61 -5.88
N ARG A 688 16.37 -13.59 -4.55
CA ARG A 688 17.50 -13.53 -3.61
C ARG A 688 17.82 -14.92 -3.08
N THR A 689 19.10 -15.22 -2.89
CA THR A 689 19.53 -16.42 -2.16
C THR A 689 20.91 -16.14 -1.57
N ASN A 690 20.97 -15.55 -0.38
CA ASN A 690 22.22 -15.26 0.31
C ASN A 690 22.43 -16.32 1.41
N LYS A 691 22.69 -17.58 1.06
CA LYS A 691 22.80 -18.63 2.10
C LYS A 691 23.97 -18.38 3.06
N ASP A 692 23.63 -18.54 4.34
CA ASP A 692 24.39 -18.54 5.60
C ASP A 692 25.49 -17.48 5.80
N ILE A 693 25.14 -16.42 6.55
CA ILE A 693 26.11 -15.78 7.47
C ILE A 693 26.26 -16.71 8.68
N ILE A 694 27.28 -17.57 8.67
CA ILE A 694 27.74 -18.25 9.88
C ILE A 694 28.46 -17.20 10.73
N LEU A 695 27.88 -16.92 11.90
CA LEU A 695 28.41 -16.00 12.91
C LEU A 695 29.82 -16.38 13.40
#